data_AF-A0A9Q0K939-F1
#
_entry.id   AF-A0A9Q0K939-F1
#
_cell.length_a   1.000
_cell.length_b   1.000
_cell.length_c   1.000
_cell.angle_alpha   90.00
_cell.angle_beta   90.00
_cell.angle_gamma   90.00
#
_symmetry.space_group_name_H-M   'P 1'
#
loop_
_entity.id
_entity.type
_entity.pdbx_description
1 polymer ?
#
loop_
_entity_poly.entity_id
_entity_poly.type
_entity_poly.pdbx_seq_one_letter_code
_entity_poly.pdbx_strand_id
1 'polypeptide(L)'
;MLNILISSWLLIEKRSEIHQTIPEHLQKLWYDWELPALILLSLVFQILLILLGDRRKHIAGNTIGLIIWVAYLSADSVAILALGVLSKKCVQTHTHTDELRAFWVPFLLLHLGGPDTITAYALEDNELWLRHLAGLVIQASGTFFVIFRSWTGSCISILTILMFVAGVMKYGERILALWSASKERFRKTMLSPPDPGPNYAKFMEGYVSKQDEGFLVDVVRIVEDKLKLKEDQIHSLPHDYSVGENSTQPEILLKAHELFEIFKRLFADLILSYRDGEQSKSFIKQSSAKTAFKVLEIELGFTFDVLYTKVPIVYTLGGGLIRSFCFFLTISVFVIFTTVGNRKHYYSNSDLIITYLLLIVAIILEIYAVIILLSSDWVLLWLSRHKMPSMVDFFVKRLLRKKRWSNSMGQYNLISFCLRDEPSKFTMGLLKLCPVQEMLEIYLYTSFKEIPDKLKEVIFEQLKGKLEGATNNKDAKSLCTSGAKEILNGANLQNLLGWSIGDVEFHQSILLWHIATDLCYALDRQSTLSSTESSSTCAESIRDMCKLLSDYMLHLLIAHPFMLPEGIGQIRFKDTCAEARELFKGKESSDFTKENAREMLLKKNTDIPPIEVKGDRSKSVLFDACRLAKNLKSFSTDLRWEIIATVWVDMLSYAATQCRGPIHAKQLSRGGELLTHIWLLMAHLGMTEQFQISQGQVRAKLIFG
;
A
#
# COMPACT_ATOMS: atom_id res chain seq x y z
N MET A 1 -10.01 -8.25 22.80
CA MET A 1 -9.94 -7.22 23.87
C MET A 1 -10.07 -7.86 25.23
N LEU A 2 -11.07 -8.72 25.47
CA LEU A 2 -11.20 -9.48 26.72
C LEU A 2 -9.93 -10.26 27.07
N ASN A 3 -9.31 -10.99 26.13
CA ASN A 3 -8.06 -11.71 26.41
C ASN A 3 -6.85 -10.81 26.71
N ILE A 4 -6.79 -9.59 26.17
CA ILE A 4 -5.71 -8.62 26.47
C ILE A 4 -5.97 -7.94 27.81
N LEU A 5 -7.24 -7.66 28.12
CA LEU A 5 -7.64 -7.15 29.42
C LEU A 5 -7.45 -8.20 30.51
N ILE A 6 -7.79 -9.47 30.24
CA ILE A 6 -7.57 -10.62 31.11
C ILE A 6 -6.07 -10.91 31.22
N SER A 7 -5.28 -10.83 30.16
CA SER A 7 -3.82 -11.04 30.25
C SER A 7 -3.12 -9.87 30.94
N SER A 8 -3.52 -8.63 30.71
CA SER A 8 -3.06 -7.46 31.48
C SER A 8 -3.48 -7.57 32.94
N TRP A 9 -4.71 -7.99 33.22
CA TRP A 9 -5.23 -8.16 34.57
C TRP A 9 -4.53 -9.33 35.30
N LEU A 10 -4.33 -10.47 34.63
CA LEU A 10 -3.51 -11.59 35.11
C LEU A 10 -2.04 -11.19 35.31
N LEU A 11 -1.47 -10.37 34.42
CA LEU A 11 -0.11 -9.82 34.59
C LEU A 11 -0.04 -8.85 35.77
N ILE A 12 -1.11 -8.10 36.04
CA ILE A 12 -1.24 -7.19 37.19
C ILE A 12 -1.48 -7.97 38.49
N GLU A 13 -2.17 -9.12 38.44
CA GLU A 13 -2.51 -9.96 39.58
C GLU A 13 -1.34 -10.89 39.97
N LYS A 14 -0.73 -11.62 39.02
CA LYS A 14 0.53 -12.37 39.24
C LYS A 14 1.71 -11.48 39.62
N ARG A 15 1.58 -10.17 39.41
CA ARG A 15 2.60 -9.19 39.79
C ARG A 15 2.88 -9.15 41.29
N SER A 16 1.87 -9.42 42.13
CA SER A 16 2.07 -9.41 43.58
C SER A 16 2.96 -10.58 44.04
N GLU A 17 2.98 -11.68 43.30
CA GLU A 17 3.84 -12.85 43.59
C GLU A 17 5.30 -12.59 43.21
N ILE A 18 5.55 -11.94 42.06
CA ILE A 18 6.92 -11.54 41.62
C ILE A 18 7.51 -10.45 42.54
N HIS A 19 6.65 -9.62 43.16
CA HIS A 19 7.10 -8.60 44.09
C HIS A 19 7.83 -9.18 45.32
N GLN A 20 7.57 -10.42 45.72
CA GLN A 20 8.16 -11.01 46.91
C GLN A 20 9.63 -11.45 46.75
N THR A 21 10.14 -11.56 45.52
CA THR A 21 11.52 -12.01 45.24
C THR A 21 12.51 -10.89 44.92
N ILE A 22 12.04 -9.64 44.82
CA ILE A 22 12.84 -8.47 44.43
C ILE A 22 13.30 -7.71 45.70
N PRO A 23 14.58 -7.29 45.81
CA PRO A 23 15.06 -6.45 46.92
C PRO A 23 14.21 -5.18 47.16
N GLU A 24 13.98 -4.80 48.41
CA GLU A 24 13.11 -3.67 48.79
C GLU A 24 13.46 -2.34 48.10
N HIS A 25 14.76 -2.06 47.92
CA HIS A 25 15.22 -0.86 47.20
C HIS A 25 14.76 -0.84 45.73
N LEU A 26 14.77 -2.00 45.07
CA LEU A 26 14.30 -2.14 43.69
C LEU A 26 12.77 -2.10 43.59
N GLN A 27 12.06 -2.60 44.60
CA GLN A 27 10.60 -2.45 44.68
C GLN A 27 10.19 -0.98 44.79
N LYS A 28 10.86 -0.21 45.66
CA LYS A 28 10.60 1.22 45.84
C LYS A 28 10.90 2.01 44.56
N LEU A 29 12.05 1.78 43.94
CA LEU A 29 12.41 2.39 42.66
C LEU A 29 11.40 2.04 41.56
N TRP A 30 11.00 0.77 41.46
CA TRP A 30 10.01 0.33 40.49
C TRP A 30 8.66 1.01 40.74
N TYR A 31 8.18 1.05 41.98
CA TYR A 31 6.92 1.69 42.35
C TYR A 31 6.90 3.19 42.00
N ASP A 32 8.01 3.90 42.23
CA ASP A 32 8.11 5.33 41.95
C ASP A 32 8.22 5.64 40.44
N TRP A 33 9.00 4.86 39.69
CA TRP A 33 9.28 5.12 38.27
C TRP A 33 8.35 4.45 37.28
N GLU A 34 7.55 3.47 37.69
CA GLU A 34 6.71 2.70 36.79
C GLU A 34 5.77 3.56 35.93
N LEU A 35 5.00 4.45 36.55
CA LEU A 35 4.04 5.29 35.82
C LEU A 35 4.75 6.30 34.91
N PRO A 36 5.75 7.07 35.39
CA PRO A 36 6.63 7.87 34.53
C PRO A 36 7.17 7.11 33.31
N ALA A 37 7.72 5.91 33.53
CA ALA A 37 8.32 5.12 32.48
C ALA A 37 7.29 4.71 31.41
N LEU A 38 6.09 4.31 31.80
CA LEU A 38 5.02 3.94 30.86
C LEU A 38 4.54 5.14 30.03
N ILE A 39 4.41 6.32 30.65
CA ILE A 39 4.00 7.54 29.94
C ILE A 39 5.08 7.99 28.95
N LEU A 40 6.35 7.97 29.38
CA LEU A 40 7.48 8.30 28.50
C LEU A 40 7.62 7.29 27.36
N LEU A 41 7.41 6.00 27.62
CA LEU A 41 7.39 4.96 26.59
C LEU A 41 6.26 5.20 25.59
N SER A 42 5.07 5.57 26.06
CA SER A 42 3.94 5.97 25.20
C SER A 42 4.30 7.18 24.34
N LEU A 43 4.98 8.17 24.89
CA LEU A 43 5.45 9.35 24.15
C LEU A 43 6.48 8.98 23.07
N VAL A 44 7.43 8.09 23.39
CA VAL A 44 8.42 7.57 22.42
C VAL A 44 7.72 6.89 21.24
N PHE A 45 6.70 6.07 21.49
CA PHE A 45 5.93 5.46 20.40
C PHE A 45 5.24 6.50 19.51
N GLN A 46 4.66 7.56 20.08
CA GLN A 46 4.06 8.63 19.29
C GLN A 46 5.10 9.37 18.42
N ILE A 47 6.28 9.65 18.96
CA ILE A 47 7.39 10.26 18.22
C ILE A 47 7.87 9.32 17.09
N LEU A 48 7.96 8.01 17.32
CA LEU A 48 8.32 7.06 16.27
C LEU A 48 7.25 7.02 15.17
N LEU A 49 5.97 6.95 15.55
CA LEU A 49 4.86 6.87 14.61
C LEU A 49 4.70 8.15 13.77
N ILE A 50 4.89 9.33 14.35
CA ILE A 50 4.78 10.58 13.59
C ILE A 50 5.93 10.76 12.60
N LEU A 51 7.17 10.40 12.98
CA LEU A 51 8.36 10.59 12.16
C LEU A 51 8.51 9.54 11.06
N LEU A 52 8.10 8.29 11.34
CA LEU A 52 8.27 7.16 10.43
C LEU A 52 6.97 6.79 9.69
N GLY A 53 5.80 7.20 10.18
CA GLY A 53 4.49 6.86 9.62
C GLY A 53 4.36 7.19 8.13
N ASP A 54 4.68 8.44 7.74
CA ASP A 54 4.64 8.86 6.32
C ASP A 54 5.77 8.23 5.49
N ARG A 55 6.90 7.84 6.13
CA ARG A 55 8.06 7.27 5.44
C ARG A 55 7.78 5.91 4.82
N ARG A 56 6.85 5.14 5.37
CA ARG A 56 6.45 3.84 4.82
C ARG A 56 5.83 3.95 3.42
N LYS A 57 5.32 5.12 3.05
CA LYS A 57 4.79 5.41 1.71
C LYS A 57 5.89 5.30 0.64
N HIS A 58 7.12 5.70 0.98
CA HIS A 58 8.23 5.84 0.02
C HIS A 58 9.51 5.07 0.39
N ILE A 59 9.45 4.22 1.42
CA ILE A 59 10.54 3.31 1.76
C ILE A 59 9.99 1.88 1.78
N ALA A 60 10.45 1.05 0.85
CA ALA A 60 10.08 -0.36 0.76
C ALA A 60 10.81 -1.25 1.80
N GLY A 61 11.72 -0.67 2.59
CA GLY A 61 12.55 -1.41 3.54
C GLY A 61 11.80 -1.95 4.76
N ASN A 62 11.95 -3.24 5.01
CA ASN A 62 11.23 -3.98 6.04
C ASN A 62 11.54 -3.54 7.47
N THR A 63 12.75 -3.02 7.73
CA THR A 63 13.17 -2.59 9.07
C THR A 63 12.29 -1.45 9.60
N ILE A 64 11.97 -0.47 8.74
CA ILE A 64 11.09 0.64 9.10
C ILE A 64 9.67 0.10 9.34
N GLY A 65 9.21 -0.80 8.47
CA GLY A 65 7.93 -1.49 8.64
C GLY A 65 7.80 -2.20 9.98
N LEU A 66 8.84 -2.91 10.42
CA LEU A 66 8.89 -3.61 11.72
C LEU A 66 8.85 -2.63 12.90
N ILE A 67 9.66 -1.57 12.88
CA ILE A 67 9.70 -0.56 13.94
C ILE A 67 8.33 0.10 14.11
N ILE A 68 7.71 0.51 12.99
CA ILE A 68 6.37 1.11 12.99
C ILE A 68 5.35 0.09 13.51
N TRP A 69 5.41 -1.16 13.05
CA TRP A 69 4.48 -2.20 13.48
C TRP A 69 4.54 -2.44 14.99
N VAL A 70 5.74 -2.56 15.57
CA VAL A 70 5.94 -2.72 17.01
C VAL A 70 5.42 -1.50 17.77
N ALA A 71 5.76 -0.28 17.33
CA ALA A 71 5.30 0.94 17.97
C ALA A 71 3.76 1.07 17.91
N TYR A 72 3.15 0.76 16.76
CA TYR A 72 1.71 0.85 16.54
C TYR A 72 0.94 -0.14 17.44
N LEU A 73 1.37 -1.40 17.49
CA LEU A 73 0.73 -2.42 18.33
C LEU A 73 0.91 -2.16 19.83
N SER A 74 2.07 -1.61 20.21
CA SER A 74 2.40 -1.38 21.62
C SER A 74 1.75 -0.11 22.18
N ALA A 75 1.53 0.92 21.36
CA ALA A 75 1.02 2.21 21.80
C ALA A 75 -0.30 2.10 22.58
N ASP A 76 -1.30 1.40 22.02
CA ASP A 76 -2.61 1.26 22.65
C ASP A 76 -2.52 0.44 23.95
N SER A 77 -1.69 -0.61 23.97
CA SER A 77 -1.51 -1.50 25.13
C SER A 77 -0.82 -0.79 26.30
N VAL A 78 0.24 -0.02 26.03
CA VAL A 78 0.96 0.75 27.06
C VAL A 78 0.07 1.81 27.71
N ALA A 79 -0.79 2.47 26.93
CA ALA A 79 -1.73 3.44 27.49
C ALA A 79 -2.77 2.80 28.42
N ILE A 80 -3.30 1.62 28.07
CA ILE A 80 -4.21 0.86 28.94
C ILE A 80 -3.50 0.44 30.24
N LEU A 81 -2.28 -0.08 30.14
CA LEU A 81 -1.49 -0.49 31.29
C LEU A 81 -1.19 0.70 32.23
N ALA A 82 -0.77 1.85 31.68
CA ALA A 82 -0.49 3.06 32.44
C ALA A 82 -1.74 3.54 33.20
N LEU A 83 -2.90 3.54 32.55
CA LEU A 83 -4.18 3.89 33.19
C LEU A 83 -4.55 2.93 34.31
N GLY A 84 -4.36 1.62 34.12
CA GLY A 84 -4.64 0.60 35.13
C GLY A 84 -3.74 0.72 36.36
N VAL A 85 -2.44 0.94 36.15
CA VAL A 85 -1.45 1.17 37.23
C VAL A 85 -1.83 2.40 38.05
N LEU A 86 -2.17 3.51 37.39
CA LEU A 86 -2.52 4.72 38.11
C LEU A 86 -3.86 4.60 38.84
N SER A 87 -4.88 3.99 38.22
CA SER A 87 -6.15 3.72 38.89
C SER A 87 -5.96 2.94 40.20
N LYS A 88 -5.05 1.95 40.21
CA LYS A 88 -4.69 1.21 41.43
C LYS A 88 -4.00 2.09 42.46
N LYS A 89 -3.02 2.92 42.06
CA LYS A 89 -2.30 3.81 42.98
C LYS A 89 -3.23 4.84 43.63
N CYS A 90 -4.15 5.43 42.86
CA CYS A 90 -5.15 6.37 43.38
C CYS A 90 -6.16 5.76 44.35
N VAL A 91 -6.36 4.44 44.35
CA VAL A 91 -7.20 3.76 45.35
C VAL A 91 -6.45 3.57 46.68
N GLN A 92 -5.12 3.54 46.66
CA GLN A 92 -4.29 3.18 47.82
C GLN A 92 -3.78 4.38 48.63
N THR A 93 -3.68 5.57 48.03
CA THR A 93 -3.15 6.77 48.69
C THR A 93 -3.97 8.03 48.41
N HIS A 94 -4.06 8.94 49.38
CA HIS A 94 -4.65 10.28 49.25
C HIS A 94 -3.58 11.33 49.50
N THR A 95 -2.75 11.66 48.51
CA THR A 95 -1.70 12.70 48.66
C THR A 95 -1.71 13.71 47.51
N HIS A 96 -1.22 14.94 47.74
CA HIS A 96 -1.12 16.00 46.72
C HIS A 96 -0.27 15.61 45.49
N THR A 97 0.63 14.62 45.63
CA THR A 97 1.38 14.02 44.51
C THR A 97 0.48 13.31 43.50
N ASP A 98 -0.72 12.89 43.92
CA ASP A 98 -1.67 12.18 43.06
C ASP A 98 -2.34 13.14 42.06
N GLU A 99 -2.42 14.44 42.40
CA GLU A 99 -3.01 15.45 41.50
C GLU A 99 -2.12 15.71 40.27
N LEU A 100 -0.80 15.86 40.46
CA LEU A 100 0.12 16.04 39.34
C LEU A 100 0.24 14.77 38.48
N ARG A 101 0.14 13.59 39.09
CA ARG A 101 0.10 12.31 38.35
C ARG A 101 -1.21 12.11 37.61
N ALA A 102 -2.33 12.57 38.16
CA ALA A 102 -3.62 12.60 37.47
C ALA A 102 -3.61 13.54 36.25
N PHE A 103 -2.83 14.63 36.30
CA PHE A 103 -2.61 15.50 35.14
C PHE A 103 -1.97 14.78 33.94
N TRP A 104 -1.22 13.69 34.16
CA TRP A 104 -0.62 12.92 33.06
C TRP A 104 -1.59 12.01 32.32
N VAL A 105 -2.74 11.66 32.92
CA VAL A 105 -3.67 10.68 32.33
C VAL A 105 -4.29 11.15 31.04
N PRO A 106 -4.77 12.40 30.92
CA PRO A 106 -5.22 12.93 29.65
C PRO A 106 -4.21 12.83 28.51
N PHE A 107 -2.90 12.86 28.78
CA PHE A 107 -1.88 12.66 27.74
C PHE A 107 -1.91 11.25 27.18
N LEU A 108 -2.31 10.24 27.95
CA LEU A 108 -2.52 8.90 27.42
C LEU A 108 -3.66 8.89 26.39
N LEU A 109 -4.77 9.58 26.66
CA LEU A 109 -5.85 9.75 25.68
C LEU A 109 -5.38 10.53 24.44
N LEU A 110 -4.58 11.58 24.64
CA LEU A 110 -3.96 12.35 23.56
C LEU A 110 -3.06 11.46 22.67
N HIS A 111 -2.25 10.59 23.28
CA HIS A 111 -1.39 9.63 22.58
C HIS A 111 -2.21 8.54 21.87
N LEU A 112 -3.30 8.06 22.48
CA LEU A 112 -4.23 7.11 21.85
C LEU A 112 -4.93 7.70 20.63
N GLY A 113 -5.08 9.02 20.58
CA GLY A 113 -5.49 9.72 19.38
C GLY A 113 -4.56 9.51 18.19
N GLY A 114 -3.30 9.13 18.41
CA GLY A 114 -2.33 8.82 17.36
C GLY A 114 -1.93 10.03 16.50
N PRO A 115 -0.81 9.94 15.78
CA PRO A 115 -0.38 11.00 14.88
C PRO A 115 -1.18 11.00 13.57
N ASP A 116 -1.14 12.13 12.85
CA ASP A 116 -1.91 12.28 11.60
C ASP A 116 -1.36 11.44 10.45
N THR A 117 -0.07 11.09 10.53
CA THR A 117 0.68 10.34 9.50
C THR A 117 0.31 8.87 9.42
N ILE A 118 -0.33 8.32 10.46
CA ILE A 118 -0.73 6.91 10.51
C ILE A 118 -1.98 6.73 11.37
N THR A 119 -3.11 6.43 10.73
CA THR A 119 -4.35 5.99 11.40
C THR A 119 -4.42 4.47 11.47
N ALA A 120 -4.10 3.83 10.35
CA ALA A 120 -4.14 2.39 10.16
C ALA A 120 -2.77 1.88 9.71
N TYR A 121 -2.32 0.76 10.29
CA TYR A 121 -1.13 0.07 9.79
C TYR A 121 -1.49 -0.79 8.57
N ALA A 122 -2.59 -1.52 8.66
CA ALA A 122 -3.17 -2.34 7.59
C ALA A 122 -4.62 -1.91 7.30
N LEU A 123 -5.17 -2.25 6.12
CA LEU A 123 -6.54 -1.86 5.78
C LEU A 123 -7.56 -2.49 6.73
N GLU A 124 -7.25 -3.65 7.27
CA GLU A 124 -8.05 -4.38 8.24
C GLU A 124 -8.25 -3.58 9.54
N ASP A 125 -7.33 -2.67 9.89
CA ASP A 125 -7.47 -1.81 11.07
C ASP A 125 -8.63 -0.80 10.90
N ASN A 126 -8.95 -0.39 9.67
CA ASN A 126 -10.07 0.51 9.39
C ASN A 126 -11.42 -0.14 9.73
N GLU A 127 -11.55 -1.46 9.56
CA GLU A 127 -12.76 -2.22 9.92
C GLU A 127 -12.95 -2.32 11.43
N LEU A 128 -11.87 -2.18 12.21
CA LEU A 128 -11.87 -2.27 13.66
C LEU A 128 -12.22 -0.93 14.36
N TRP A 129 -12.76 0.06 13.65
CA TRP A 129 -13.10 1.36 14.23
C TRP A 129 -14.06 1.28 15.43
N LEU A 130 -15.01 0.32 15.45
CA LEU A 130 -15.89 0.07 16.61
C LEU A 130 -15.12 -0.37 17.85
N ARG A 131 -14.02 -1.13 17.67
CA ARG A 131 -13.13 -1.52 18.76
C ARG A 131 -12.44 -0.30 19.36
N HIS A 132 -11.99 0.64 18.52
CA HIS A 132 -11.41 1.90 18.97
C HIS A 132 -12.45 2.80 19.65
N LEU A 133 -13.70 2.81 19.19
CA LEU A 133 -14.80 3.51 19.85
C LEU A 133 -15.05 2.97 21.27
N ALA A 134 -15.16 1.65 21.42
CA ALA A 134 -15.27 1.03 22.75
C ALA A 134 -14.05 1.34 23.63
N GLY A 135 -12.85 1.33 23.03
CA GLY A 135 -11.61 1.73 23.69
C GLY A 135 -11.66 3.16 24.22
N LEU A 136 -12.11 4.12 23.41
CA LEU A 136 -12.32 5.51 23.83
C LEU A 136 -13.30 5.60 25.00
N VAL A 137 -14.45 4.92 24.95
CA VAL A 137 -15.44 4.96 26.05
C VAL A 137 -14.84 4.45 27.35
N ILE A 138 -14.15 3.30 27.32
CA ILE A 138 -13.53 2.70 28.51
C ILE A 138 -12.41 3.59 29.05
N GLN A 139 -11.50 4.05 28.18
CA GLN A 139 -10.34 4.84 28.59
C GLN A 139 -10.72 6.25 29.03
N ALA A 140 -11.69 6.88 28.38
CA ALA A 140 -12.23 8.18 28.80
C ALA A 140 -12.94 8.05 30.15
N SER A 141 -13.71 6.98 30.38
CA SER A 141 -14.36 6.72 31.67
C SER A 141 -13.34 6.48 32.79
N GLY A 142 -12.32 5.65 32.53
CA GLY A 142 -11.23 5.41 33.50
C GLY A 142 -10.42 6.67 33.78
N THR A 143 -10.14 7.49 32.76
CA THR A 143 -9.47 8.78 32.93
C THR A 143 -10.32 9.74 33.76
N PHE A 144 -11.60 9.86 33.45
CA PHE A 144 -12.55 10.69 34.19
C PHE A 144 -12.64 10.24 35.65
N PHE A 145 -12.67 8.94 35.92
CA PHE A 145 -12.68 8.39 37.28
C PHE A 145 -11.43 8.81 38.07
N VAL A 146 -10.24 8.74 37.45
CA VAL A 146 -9.00 9.19 38.09
C VAL A 146 -9.06 10.69 38.38
N ILE A 147 -9.48 11.51 37.41
CA ILE A 147 -9.63 12.97 37.58
C ILE A 147 -10.59 13.29 38.71
N PHE A 148 -11.73 12.60 38.77
CA PHE A 148 -12.75 12.80 39.81
C PHE A 148 -12.21 12.46 41.20
N ARG A 149 -11.46 11.36 41.33
CA ARG A 149 -10.86 10.93 42.60
C ARG A 149 -9.72 11.84 43.06
N SER A 150 -8.95 12.39 42.14
CA SER A 150 -7.85 13.31 42.43
C SER A 150 -8.29 14.79 42.47
N TRP A 151 -9.60 15.06 42.45
CA TRP A 151 -10.13 16.41 42.33
C TRP A 151 -9.94 17.19 43.63
N THR A 152 -9.11 18.23 43.59
CA THR A 152 -8.88 19.14 44.73
C THR A 152 -9.47 20.53 44.50
N GLY A 153 -10.04 20.79 43.31
CA GLY A 153 -10.49 22.12 42.89
C GLY A 153 -9.34 23.10 42.60
N SER A 154 -8.10 22.62 42.53
CA SER A 154 -6.94 23.46 42.22
C SER A 154 -6.90 23.83 40.72
N CYS A 155 -6.03 24.78 40.36
CA CYS A 155 -5.78 25.12 38.96
C CYS A 155 -5.32 23.90 38.14
N ILE A 156 -4.52 22.98 38.70
CA ILE A 156 -4.05 21.78 37.99
C ILE A 156 -5.21 20.85 37.66
N SER A 157 -6.19 20.72 38.55
CA SER A 157 -7.43 19.98 38.28
C SER A 157 -8.19 20.53 37.06
N ILE A 158 -8.27 21.87 36.93
CA ILE A 158 -8.87 22.53 35.75
C ILE A 158 -8.04 22.24 34.48
N LEU A 159 -6.71 22.37 34.56
CA LEU A 159 -5.81 22.07 33.43
C LEU A 159 -5.94 20.61 32.97
N THR A 160 -6.16 19.70 33.92
CA THR A 160 -6.38 18.27 33.64
C THR A 160 -7.66 18.07 32.82
N ILE A 161 -8.74 18.79 33.13
CA ILE A 161 -9.98 18.74 32.33
C ILE A 161 -9.75 19.28 30.92
N LEU A 162 -9.03 20.40 30.77
CA LEU A 162 -8.75 20.95 29.44
C LEU A 162 -7.96 19.95 28.57
N MET A 163 -6.95 19.30 29.15
CA MET A 163 -6.21 18.24 28.46
C MET A 163 -7.09 17.01 28.20
N PHE A 164 -8.02 16.67 29.10
CA PHE A 164 -8.94 15.56 28.91
C PHE A 164 -9.84 15.79 27.68
N VAL A 165 -10.41 16.99 27.55
CA VAL A 165 -11.21 17.38 26.38
C VAL A 165 -10.39 17.28 25.10
N ALA A 166 -9.15 17.82 25.09
CA ALA A 166 -8.27 17.72 23.94
C ALA A 166 -7.94 16.26 23.57
N GLY A 167 -7.69 15.39 24.57
CA GLY A 167 -7.43 13.97 24.38
C GLY A 167 -8.62 13.22 23.78
N VAL A 168 -9.83 13.45 24.30
CA VAL A 168 -11.07 12.85 23.78
C VAL A 168 -11.32 13.29 22.33
N MET A 169 -11.12 14.58 22.01
CA MET A 169 -11.29 15.09 20.65
C MET A 169 -10.32 14.42 19.66
N LYS A 170 -9.02 14.35 19.97
CA LYS A 170 -8.03 13.71 19.09
C LYS A 170 -8.27 12.22 18.89
N TYR A 171 -8.75 11.53 19.92
CA TYR A 171 -9.12 10.11 19.80
C TYR A 171 -10.40 9.93 18.97
N GLY A 172 -11.38 10.82 19.14
CA GLY A 172 -12.54 10.92 18.25
C GLY A 172 -12.14 11.10 16.78
N GLU A 173 -11.19 12.00 16.47
CA GLU A 173 -10.67 12.20 15.12
C GLU A 173 -10.08 10.92 14.51
N ARG A 174 -9.31 10.14 15.29
CA ARG A 174 -8.78 8.83 14.85
C ARG A 174 -9.91 7.88 14.48
N ILE A 175 -10.95 7.79 15.30
CA ILE A 175 -12.10 6.90 15.06
C ILE A 175 -12.85 7.33 13.80
N LEU A 176 -13.08 8.64 13.62
CA LEU A 176 -13.74 9.16 12.42
C LEU A 176 -12.92 8.88 11.15
N ALA A 177 -11.60 8.99 11.22
CA ALA A 177 -10.72 8.66 10.11
C ALA A 177 -10.81 7.17 9.75
N LEU A 178 -10.68 6.26 10.74
CA LEU A 178 -10.83 4.81 10.54
C LEU A 178 -12.20 4.45 9.96
N TRP A 179 -13.28 5.01 10.52
CA TRP A 179 -14.64 4.80 10.02
C TRP A 179 -14.80 5.29 8.58
N SER A 180 -14.26 6.48 8.25
CA SER A 180 -14.33 7.03 6.90
C SER A 180 -13.61 6.16 5.85
N ALA A 181 -12.51 5.52 6.26
CA ALA A 181 -11.69 4.64 5.43
C ALA A 181 -12.14 3.16 5.45
N SER A 182 -13.16 2.81 6.25
CA SER A 182 -13.74 1.46 6.25
C SER A 182 -14.35 1.12 4.89
N LYS A 183 -14.27 -0.14 4.47
CA LYS A 183 -14.69 -0.61 3.14
C LYS A 183 -16.14 -0.25 2.83
N GLU A 184 -17.04 -0.44 3.79
CA GLU A 184 -18.46 -0.13 3.61
C GLU A 184 -18.66 1.38 3.38
N ARG A 185 -18.06 2.22 4.23
CA ARG A 185 -18.21 3.67 4.12
C ARG A 185 -17.53 4.22 2.87
N PHE A 186 -16.31 3.78 2.59
CA PHE A 186 -15.53 4.15 1.41
C PHE A 186 -16.24 3.76 0.11
N ARG A 187 -16.89 2.58 0.07
CA ARG A 187 -17.70 2.17 -1.07
C ARG A 187 -18.98 3.00 -1.19
N LYS A 188 -19.68 3.26 -0.08
CA LYS A 188 -20.95 3.99 -0.05
C LYS A 188 -20.82 5.44 -0.52
N THR A 189 -19.69 6.11 -0.27
CA THR A 189 -19.45 7.48 -0.76
C THR A 189 -19.29 7.56 -2.28
N MET A 190 -19.09 6.43 -2.97
CA MET A 190 -18.90 6.36 -4.41
C MET A 190 -20.10 5.79 -5.17
N LEU A 191 -21.06 5.19 -4.48
CA LEU A 191 -22.27 4.65 -5.10
C LEU A 191 -23.24 5.79 -5.41
N SER A 192 -23.72 5.81 -6.66
CA SER A 192 -24.85 6.65 -7.03
C SER A 192 -26.15 6.10 -6.41
N PRO A 193 -27.19 6.93 -6.22
CA PRO A 193 -28.51 6.44 -5.86
C PRO A 193 -28.96 5.32 -6.81
N PRO A 194 -29.67 4.29 -6.32
CA PRO A 194 -30.18 3.23 -7.18
C PRO A 194 -31.02 3.81 -8.31
N ASP A 195 -30.60 3.57 -9.56
CA ASP A 195 -31.36 3.92 -10.75
C ASP A 195 -31.89 2.61 -11.36
N PRO A 196 -33.20 2.33 -11.27
CA PRO A 196 -33.79 1.15 -11.88
C PRO A 196 -33.80 1.23 -13.43
N GLY A 197 -33.34 2.35 -14.00
CA GLY A 197 -33.45 2.63 -15.42
C GLY A 197 -34.87 3.00 -15.83
N PRO A 198 -35.15 3.08 -17.14
CA PRO A 198 -36.51 3.23 -17.64
C PRO A 198 -37.42 2.09 -17.16
N ASN A 199 -38.67 2.41 -16.81
CA ASN A 199 -39.64 1.39 -16.42
C ASN A 199 -39.94 0.46 -17.61
N TYR A 200 -39.39 -0.75 -17.57
CA TYR A 200 -39.53 -1.75 -18.63
C TYR A 200 -40.98 -2.18 -18.83
N ALA A 201 -41.74 -2.39 -17.75
CA ALA A 201 -43.15 -2.78 -17.86
C ALA A 201 -43.95 -1.71 -18.62
N LYS A 202 -43.77 -0.43 -18.27
CA LYS A 202 -44.42 0.67 -18.98
C LYS A 202 -43.97 0.80 -20.44
N PHE A 203 -42.69 0.53 -20.72
CA PHE A 203 -42.19 0.51 -22.10
C PHE A 203 -42.85 -0.61 -22.91
N MET A 204 -42.98 -1.81 -22.34
CA MET A 204 -43.63 -2.96 -22.99
C MET A 204 -45.14 -2.78 -23.15
N GLU A 205 -45.82 -2.19 -22.16
CA GLU A 205 -47.23 -1.80 -22.29
C GLU A 205 -47.41 -0.84 -23.48
N GLY A 206 -46.55 0.16 -23.62
CA GLY A 206 -46.56 1.08 -24.77
C GLY A 206 -46.26 0.38 -26.10
N TYR A 207 -45.37 -0.61 -26.12
CA TYR A 207 -45.06 -1.41 -27.30
C TYR A 207 -46.27 -2.23 -27.75
N VAL A 208 -46.89 -2.98 -26.83
CA VAL A 208 -48.06 -3.84 -27.11
C VAL A 208 -49.25 -3.00 -27.54
N SER A 209 -49.56 -1.92 -26.81
CA SER A 209 -50.66 -1.01 -27.16
C SER A 209 -50.53 -0.45 -28.58
N LYS A 210 -49.31 -0.18 -29.04
CA LYS A 210 -49.07 0.37 -30.38
C LYS A 210 -49.17 -0.68 -31.48
N GLN A 211 -48.83 -1.94 -31.17
CA GLN A 211 -49.11 -3.06 -32.07
C GLN A 211 -50.62 -3.31 -32.19
N ASP A 212 -51.35 -3.26 -31.08
CA ASP A 212 -52.81 -3.46 -31.07
C ASP A 212 -53.56 -2.36 -31.84
N GLU A 213 -53.03 -1.13 -31.84
CA GLU A 213 -53.51 0.00 -32.65
C GLU A 213 -53.19 -0.15 -34.17
N GLY A 214 -52.45 -1.18 -34.58
CA GLY A 214 -52.11 -1.48 -35.97
C GLY A 214 -50.84 -0.80 -36.50
N PHE A 215 -50.03 -0.16 -35.65
CA PHE A 215 -48.77 0.45 -36.06
C PHE A 215 -47.65 -0.59 -36.25
N LEU A 216 -46.76 -0.36 -37.21
CA LEU A 216 -45.47 -1.04 -37.28
C LEU A 216 -44.54 -0.41 -36.23
N VAL A 217 -44.23 -1.18 -35.17
CA VAL A 217 -43.44 -0.69 -34.04
C VAL A 217 -42.00 -1.21 -34.12
N ASP A 218 -41.06 -0.29 -34.38
CA ASP A 218 -39.62 -0.57 -34.34
C ASP A 218 -38.97 -0.02 -33.09
N VAL A 219 -38.01 -0.79 -32.55
CA VAL A 219 -37.24 -0.42 -31.35
C VAL A 219 -35.88 0.11 -31.76
N VAL A 220 -35.68 1.42 -31.63
CA VAL A 220 -34.39 2.06 -31.91
C VAL A 220 -33.62 2.29 -30.62
N ARG A 221 -32.34 1.93 -30.66
CA ARG A 221 -31.37 2.18 -29.59
C ARG A 221 -30.82 3.60 -29.72
N ILE A 222 -31.12 4.46 -28.75
CA ILE A 222 -30.63 5.84 -28.67
C ILE A 222 -29.63 5.95 -27.52
N VAL A 223 -28.48 6.54 -27.78
CA VAL A 223 -27.52 6.91 -26.73
C VAL A 223 -28.00 8.22 -26.11
N GLU A 224 -28.48 8.18 -24.87
CA GLU A 224 -28.96 9.38 -24.16
C GLU A 224 -27.77 10.11 -23.53
N ASP A 225 -27.53 11.35 -23.95
CA ASP A 225 -26.40 12.16 -23.47
C ASP A 225 -26.73 12.83 -22.13
N LYS A 226 -26.99 12.03 -21.09
CA LYS A 226 -27.35 12.55 -19.76
C LYS A 226 -26.13 12.98 -18.97
N LEU A 227 -25.66 14.20 -19.22
CA LEU A 227 -24.89 14.98 -18.23
C LEU A 227 -25.14 16.51 -18.26
N LYS A 228 -26.11 17.02 -19.04
CA LYS A 228 -26.56 18.42 -18.88
C LYS A 228 -27.48 18.68 -17.67
N LEU A 229 -27.68 17.70 -16.77
CA LEU A 229 -28.67 17.80 -15.67
C LEU A 229 -28.08 17.65 -14.26
N LYS A 230 -26.76 17.69 -14.08
CA LYS A 230 -26.10 17.68 -12.76
C LYS A 230 -24.82 18.54 -12.68
N GLU A 231 -24.71 19.58 -13.50
CA GLU A 231 -23.61 20.56 -13.39
C GLU A 231 -23.73 21.50 -12.18
N ASP A 232 -24.85 21.51 -11.46
CA ASP A 232 -25.10 22.53 -10.42
C ASP A 232 -24.67 22.15 -8.98
N GLN A 233 -24.09 20.97 -8.71
CA GLN A 233 -23.74 20.57 -7.33
C GLN A 233 -22.38 19.90 -7.10
N ILE A 234 -21.51 19.78 -8.11
CA ILE A 234 -20.10 19.40 -7.88
C ILE A 234 -19.25 20.55 -8.39
N HIS A 235 -18.72 21.33 -7.43
CA HIS A 235 -17.83 22.47 -7.59
C HIS A 235 -17.26 22.69 -9.01
N SER A 236 -17.71 23.78 -9.61
CA SER A 236 -17.13 24.46 -10.78
C SER A 236 -15.59 24.41 -10.80
N LEU A 237 -15.03 23.54 -11.62
CA LEU A 237 -13.65 23.61 -12.06
C LEU A 237 -13.66 23.86 -13.58
N PRO A 238 -12.82 24.77 -14.11
CA PRO A 238 -12.79 25.04 -15.53
C PRO A 238 -12.38 23.79 -16.32
N HIS A 239 -13.29 23.32 -17.16
CA HIS A 239 -13.03 22.33 -18.21
C HIS A 239 -12.16 22.99 -19.30
N ASP A 240 -10.84 22.94 -19.13
CA ASP A 240 -9.83 22.79 -20.21
C ASP A 240 -8.43 23.08 -19.64
N TYR A 241 -7.78 22.04 -19.12
CA TYR A 241 -6.33 22.05 -18.93
C TYR A 241 -5.76 20.91 -19.77
N SER A 242 -5.31 21.23 -20.98
CA SER A 242 -4.53 20.30 -21.79
C SER A 242 -3.14 20.18 -21.14
N VAL A 243 -2.89 19.06 -20.44
CA VAL A 243 -1.56 18.81 -19.85
C VAL A 243 -0.62 18.33 -20.94
N GLY A 244 0.49 19.04 -21.15
CA GLY A 244 1.58 18.67 -22.06
C GLY A 244 2.91 18.51 -21.33
N GLU A 245 3.99 18.24 -22.06
CA GLU A 245 5.34 18.09 -21.46
C GLU A 245 5.84 19.35 -20.73
N ASN A 246 5.32 20.53 -21.10
CA ASN A 246 5.66 21.81 -20.49
C ASN A 246 4.68 22.24 -19.38
N SER A 247 3.74 21.38 -18.98
CA SER A 247 2.74 21.73 -17.98
C SER A 247 3.33 21.93 -16.60
N THR A 248 2.77 22.90 -15.88
CA THR A 248 3.22 23.22 -14.53
C THR A 248 2.82 22.11 -13.54
N GLN A 249 3.62 21.87 -12.50
CA GLN A 249 3.31 20.88 -11.45
C GLN A 249 1.87 21.02 -10.87
N PRO A 250 1.32 22.24 -10.66
CA PRO A 250 -0.07 22.42 -10.26
C PRO A 250 -1.12 21.90 -11.26
N GLU A 251 -0.89 22.04 -12.57
CA GLU A 251 -1.81 21.53 -13.60
C GLU A 251 -1.85 20.01 -13.58
N ILE A 252 -0.68 19.36 -13.50
CA ILE A 252 -0.56 17.90 -13.38
C ILE A 252 -1.28 17.43 -12.12
N LEU A 253 -1.13 18.14 -11.00
CA LEU A 253 -1.80 17.82 -9.74
C LEU A 253 -3.32 17.92 -9.84
N LEU A 254 -3.84 18.99 -10.45
CA LEU A 254 -5.27 19.18 -10.65
C LEU A 254 -5.86 18.06 -11.50
N LYS A 255 -5.18 17.72 -12.61
CA LYS A 255 -5.62 16.64 -13.49
C LYS A 255 -5.56 15.27 -12.81
N ALA A 256 -4.48 15.00 -12.08
CA ALA A 256 -4.35 13.77 -11.31
C ALA A 256 -5.44 13.65 -10.21
N HIS A 257 -5.83 14.76 -9.56
CA HIS A 257 -6.95 14.70 -8.62
C HIS A 257 -8.30 14.42 -9.30
N GLU A 258 -8.57 15.00 -10.46
CA GLU A 258 -9.78 14.70 -11.25
C GLU A 258 -9.87 13.20 -11.57
N LEU A 259 -8.75 12.63 -12.04
CA LEU A 259 -8.63 11.21 -12.34
C LEU A 259 -8.73 10.35 -11.07
N PHE A 260 -8.07 10.74 -9.98
CA PHE A 260 -8.17 10.05 -8.69
C PHE A 260 -9.64 9.90 -8.22
N GLU A 261 -10.46 10.94 -8.35
CA GLU A 261 -11.87 10.90 -7.95
C GLU A 261 -12.69 9.86 -8.73
N ILE A 262 -12.30 9.58 -9.98
CA ILE A 262 -12.87 8.56 -10.84
C ILE A 262 -12.33 7.18 -10.44
N PHE A 263 -11.00 7.02 -10.43
CA PHE A 263 -10.31 5.73 -10.32
C PHE A 263 -10.22 5.20 -8.89
N LYS A 264 -10.47 6.02 -7.86
CA LYS A 264 -10.58 5.54 -6.46
C LYS A 264 -11.66 4.47 -6.27
N ARG A 265 -12.66 4.42 -7.17
CA ARG A 265 -13.69 3.38 -7.27
C ARG A 265 -13.11 1.98 -7.44
N LEU A 266 -11.99 1.86 -8.15
CA LEU A 266 -11.36 0.57 -8.42
C LEU A 266 -10.83 -0.10 -7.14
N PHE A 267 -10.32 0.69 -6.19
CA PHE A 267 -9.88 0.19 -4.88
C PHE A 267 -11.04 -0.32 -4.02
N ALA A 268 -12.28 0.06 -4.34
CA ALA A 268 -13.50 -0.42 -3.68
C ALA A 268 -14.17 -1.59 -4.42
N ASP A 269 -13.51 -2.19 -5.42
CA ASP A 269 -14.08 -3.18 -6.35
C ASP A 269 -15.36 -2.68 -7.05
N LEU A 270 -15.42 -1.38 -7.38
CA LEU A 270 -16.51 -0.78 -8.16
C LEU A 270 -16.15 -0.64 -9.64
N ILE A 271 -17.18 -0.68 -10.49
CA ILE A 271 -17.09 -0.56 -11.96
C ILE A 271 -16.99 0.92 -12.34
N LEU A 272 -16.21 1.23 -13.37
CA LEU A 272 -16.09 2.58 -13.93
C LEU A 272 -17.16 2.85 -14.98
N SER A 273 -17.55 4.13 -15.11
CA SER A 273 -18.43 4.54 -16.19
C SER A 273 -17.66 4.59 -17.52
N TYR A 274 -18.35 4.33 -18.64
CA TYR A 274 -17.72 4.33 -19.96
C TYR A 274 -17.12 5.71 -20.32
N ARG A 275 -17.85 6.80 -20.04
CA ARG A 275 -17.43 8.18 -20.37
C ARG A 275 -16.18 8.58 -19.58
N ASP A 276 -16.13 8.27 -18.28
CA ASP A 276 -14.97 8.56 -17.44
C ASP A 276 -13.72 7.81 -17.93
N GLY A 277 -13.90 6.58 -18.42
CA GLY A 277 -12.84 5.78 -19.04
C GLY A 277 -12.28 6.39 -20.32
N GLU A 278 -13.14 6.87 -21.22
CA GLU A 278 -12.71 7.38 -22.52
C GLU A 278 -11.91 8.69 -22.42
N GLN A 279 -12.31 9.60 -21.50
CA GLN A 279 -11.57 10.85 -21.25
C GLN A 279 -10.18 10.57 -20.65
N SER A 280 -10.09 9.59 -19.75
CA SER A 280 -8.81 9.14 -19.18
C SER A 280 -7.91 8.50 -20.25
N LYS A 281 -8.49 7.67 -21.11
CA LYS A 281 -7.77 6.96 -22.17
C LYS A 281 -7.16 7.91 -23.19
N SER A 282 -7.91 8.92 -23.63
CA SER A 282 -7.41 9.93 -24.58
C SER A 282 -6.24 10.71 -23.99
N PHE A 283 -6.33 11.08 -22.71
CA PHE A 283 -5.28 11.77 -21.97
C PHE A 283 -3.98 10.94 -21.90
N ILE A 284 -4.05 9.68 -21.47
CA ILE A 284 -2.85 8.83 -21.36
C ILE A 284 -2.24 8.54 -22.73
N LYS A 285 -3.05 8.34 -23.78
CA LYS A 285 -2.52 8.14 -25.14
C LYS A 285 -1.68 9.32 -25.66
N GLN A 286 -2.07 10.54 -25.32
CA GLN A 286 -1.38 11.77 -25.74
C GLN A 286 -0.19 12.12 -24.82
N SER A 287 -0.11 11.52 -23.64
CA SER A 287 0.92 11.79 -22.65
C SER A 287 2.21 11.01 -22.94
N SER A 288 3.35 11.58 -22.53
CA SER A 288 4.62 10.85 -22.46
C SER A 288 4.65 9.89 -21.26
N ALA A 289 5.44 8.82 -21.34
CA ALA A 289 5.56 7.83 -20.26
C ALA A 289 5.88 8.48 -18.89
N LYS A 290 6.80 9.44 -18.88
CA LYS A 290 7.18 10.18 -17.66
C LYS A 290 5.99 10.92 -17.04
N THR A 291 5.20 11.61 -17.86
CA THR A 291 4.02 12.37 -17.41
C THR A 291 2.92 11.43 -16.92
N ALA A 292 2.67 10.34 -17.66
CA ALA A 292 1.70 9.32 -17.28
C ALA A 292 2.04 8.71 -15.91
N PHE A 293 3.27 8.19 -15.74
CA PHE A 293 3.70 7.67 -14.44
C PHE A 293 3.65 8.72 -13.34
N LYS A 294 3.90 9.99 -13.64
CA LYS A 294 3.81 11.05 -12.64
C LYS A 294 2.38 11.27 -12.13
N VAL A 295 1.40 11.21 -13.02
CA VAL A 295 -0.02 11.27 -12.67
C VAL A 295 -0.41 10.08 -11.80
N LEU A 296 -0.02 8.86 -12.20
CA LEU A 296 -0.29 7.65 -11.41
C LEU A 296 0.29 7.72 -10.00
N GLU A 297 1.53 8.21 -9.86
CA GLU A 297 2.17 8.41 -8.55
C GLU A 297 1.35 9.33 -7.62
N ILE A 298 0.74 10.38 -8.19
CA ILE A 298 -0.08 11.34 -7.45
C ILE A 298 -1.41 10.68 -7.05
N GLU A 299 -2.07 9.96 -7.97
CA GLU A 299 -3.34 9.26 -7.70
C GLU A 299 -3.20 8.19 -6.62
N LEU A 300 -2.16 7.35 -6.71
CA LEU A 300 -1.83 6.36 -5.69
C LEU A 300 -1.44 7.05 -4.37
N GLY A 301 -0.79 8.21 -4.46
CA GLY A 301 -0.47 9.06 -3.34
C GLY A 301 -1.72 9.54 -2.58
N PHE A 302 -2.74 10.01 -3.30
CA PHE A 302 -4.03 10.40 -2.73
C PHE A 302 -4.78 9.21 -2.13
N THR A 303 -4.75 8.06 -2.82
CA THR A 303 -5.35 6.82 -2.32
C THR A 303 -4.75 6.39 -1.00
N PHE A 304 -3.41 6.44 -0.87
CA PHE A 304 -2.72 6.16 0.39
C PHE A 304 -3.19 7.12 1.50
N ASP A 305 -3.23 8.42 1.22
CA ASP A 305 -3.61 9.43 2.21
C ASP A 305 -5.04 9.20 2.70
N VAL A 306 -5.97 8.83 1.80
CA VAL A 306 -7.37 8.54 2.17
C VAL A 306 -7.51 7.27 3.02
N LEU A 307 -6.76 6.22 2.71
CA LEU A 307 -6.93 4.91 3.37
C LEU A 307 -6.15 4.74 4.67
N TYR A 308 -5.05 5.48 4.86
CA TYR A 308 -4.06 5.22 5.92
C TYR A 308 -3.72 6.40 6.83
N THR A 309 -4.24 7.59 6.55
CA THR A 309 -3.92 8.80 7.32
C THR A 309 -5.20 9.53 7.77
N LYS A 310 -5.05 10.57 8.60
CA LYS A 310 -6.19 11.40 9.03
C LYS A 310 -6.64 12.42 7.99
N VAL A 311 -5.96 12.50 6.84
CA VAL A 311 -6.19 13.54 5.82
C VAL A 311 -7.67 13.76 5.46
N PRO A 312 -8.51 12.72 5.24
CA PRO A 312 -9.92 12.92 4.88
C PRO A 312 -10.73 13.73 5.90
N ILE A 313 -10.34 13.67 7.18
CA ILE A 313 -11.01 14.39 8.27
C ILE A 313 -10.37 15.76 8.48
N VAL A 314 -9.03 15.83 8.48
CA VAL A 314 -8.31 17.06 8.84
C VAL A 314 -8.50 18.19 7.81
N TYR A 315 -8.65 17.87 6.53
CA TYR A 315 -8.88 18.86 5.48
C TYR A 315 -10.33 19.36 5.38
N THR A 316 -11.23 18.84 6.20
CA THR A 316 -12.58 19.39 6.31
C THR A 316 -12.58 20.66 7.16
N LEU A 317 -13.54 21.57 6.93
CA LEU A 317 -13.70 22.78 7.75
C LEU A 317 -13.82 22.43 9.25
N GLY A 318 -14.59 21.39 9.57
CA GLY A 318 -14.76 20.90 10.95
C GLY A 318 -13.46 20.36 11.55
N GLY A 319 -12.69 19.57 10.80
CA GLY A 319 -11.38 19.06 11.25
C GLY A 319 -10.38 20.18 11.53
N GLY A 320 -10.32 21.19 10.65
CA GLY A 320 -9.48 22.37 10.85
C GLY A 320 -9.83 23.15 12.14
N LEU A 321 -11.13 23.30 12.44
CA LEU A 321 -11.60 23.96 13.66
C LEU A 321 -11.26 23.14 14.92
N ILE A 322 -11.54 21.83 14.91
CA ILE A 322 -11.20 20.92 16.02
C ILE A 322 -9.70 20.99 16.33
N ARG A 323 -8.86 20.92 15.29
CA ARG A 323 -7.41 20.98 15.44
C ARG A 323 -6.91 22.30 16.00
N SER A 324 -7.43 23.41 15.48
CA SER A 324 -7.09 24.75 15.98
C SER A 324 -7.47 24.87 17.46
N PHE A 325 -8.67 24.42 17.81
CA PHE A 325 -9.14 24.41 19.19
C PHE A 325 -8.26 23.55 20.10
N CYS A 326 -7.91 22.31 19.70
CA CYS A 326 -6.99 21.46 20.47
C CYS A 326 -5.61 22.11 20.65
N PHE A 327 -5.05 22.73 19.60
CA PHE A 327 -3.77 23.43 19.67
C PHE A 327 -3.80 24.60 20.66
N PHE A 328 -4.87 25.41 20.62
CA PHE A 328 -5.07 26.48 21.58
C PHE A 328 -5.21 25.95 23.01
N LEU A 329 -5.95 24.86 23.23
CA LEU A 329 -6.06 24.22 24.54
C LEU A 329 -4.68 23.78 25.07
N THR A 330 -3.88 23.08 24.27
CA THR A 330 -2.54 22.60 24.67
C THR A 330 -1.62 23.77 25.02
N ILE A 331 -1.63 24.85 24.23
CA ILE A 331 -0.84 26.07 24.50
C ILE A 331 -1.33 26.76 25.77
N SER A 332 -2.64 26.95 25.94
CA SER A 332 -3.21 27.57 27.14
C SER A 332 -2.83 26.78 28.39
N VAL A 333 -2.89 25.44 28.33
CA VAL A 333 -2.46 24.59 29.44
C VAL A 333 -0.98 24.79 29.76
N PHE A 334 -0.11 24.86 28.75
CA PHE A 334 1.32 25.11 28.96
C PHE A 334 1.60 26.49 29.59
N VAL A 335 0.95 27.56 29.10
CA VAL A 335 1.12 28.91 29.63
C VAL A 335 0.56 29.02 31.06
N ILE A 336 -0.60 28.44 31.35
CA ILE A 336 -1.15 28.46 32.70
C ILE A 336 -0.31 27.59 33.65
N PHE A 337 0.16 26.42 33.21
CA PHE A 337 1.03 25.57 34.01
C PHE A 337 2.36 26.25 34.34
N THR A 338 2.97 26.98 33.39
CA THR A 338 4.22 27.74 33.63
C THR A 338 4.02 28.90 34.60
N THR A 339 2.90 29.61 34.52
CA THR A 339 2.61 30.76 35.42
C THR A 339 2.26 30.30 36.84
N VAL A 340 1.51 29.20 36.98
CA VAL A 340 1.14 28.61 38.28
C VAL A 340 2.26 27.76 38.88
N GLY A 341 3.11 27.17 38.03
CA GLY A 341 4.18 26.23 38.36
C GLY A 341 5.38 26.83 39.10
N ASN A 342 5.42 28.15 39.35
CA ASN A 342 6.43 28.78 40.19
C ASN A 342 6.36 28.36 41.68
N ARG A 343 5.39 27.52 42.07
CA ARG A 343 5.30 26.90 43.42
C ARG A 343 6.12 25.60 43.52
N LYS A 344 7.44 25.69 43.35
CA LYS A 344 8.38 24.54 43.36
C LYS A 344 8.38 23.70 44.65
N HIS A 345 7.81 24.20 45.75
CA HIS A 345 7.91 23.58 47.08
C HIS A 345 6.98 22.38 47.34
N TYR A 346 6.01 22.08 46.46
CA TYR A 346 4.99 21.04 46.69
C TYR A 346 5.16 19.75 45.87
N TYR A 347 5.99 19.75 44.82
CA TYR A 347 6.12 18.64 43.88
C TYR A 347 7.56 18.15 43.76
N SER A 348 7.74 16.86 43.45
CA SER A 348 9.06 16.30 43.13
C SER A 348 9.63 16.93 41.87
N ASN A 349 10.94 17.22 41.86
CA ASN A 349 11.64 17.76 40.69
C ASN A 349 11.48 16.86 39.46
N SER A 350 11.47 15.53 39.65
CA SER A 350 11.31 14.56 38.57
C SER A 350 9.93 14.67 37.91
N ASP A 351 8.87 14.78 38.71
CA ASP A 351 7.49 14.87 38.20
C ASP A 351 7.25 16.20 37.46
N LEU A 352 7.87 17.29 37.93
CA LEU A 352 7.85 18.58 37.22
C LEU A 352 8.56 18.49 35.85
N ILE A 353 9.74 17.87 35.80
CA ILE A 353 10.50 17.68 34.54
C ILE A 353 9.67 16.89 33.52
N ILE A 354 9.05 15.79 33.95
CA ILE A 354 8.20 14.95 33.08
C ILE A 354 6.99 15.76 32.57
N THR A 355 6.37 16.54 33.44
CA THR A 355 5.19 17.35 33.07
C THR A 355 5.54 18.41 32.01
N TYR A 356 6.66 19.13 32.19
CA TYR A 356 7.14 20.07 31.18
C TYR A 356 7.51 19.36 29.88
N LEU A 357 8.16 18.20 29.95
CA LEU A 357 8.50 17.41 28.78
C LEU A 357 7.25 17.00 27.99
N LEU A 358 6.20 16.52 28.65
CA LEU A 358 4.93 16.13 28.01
C LEU A 358 4.27 17.30 27.30
N LEU A 359 4.20 18.47 27.94
CA LEU A 359 3.60 19.67 27.33
C LEU A 359 4.41 20.20 26.15
N ILE A 360 5.73 20.33 26.30
CA ILE A 360 6.62 20.82 25.25
C ILE A 360 6.57 19.88 24.05
N VAL A 361 6.69 18.56 24.28
CA VAL A 361 6.64 17.59 23.18
C VAL A 361 5.26 17.56 22.54
N ALA A 362 4.16 17.66 23.29
CA ALA A 362 2.82 17.73 22.70
C ALA A 362 2.68 18.93 21.74
N ILE A 363 3.16 20.12 22.13
CA ILE A 363 3.16 21.31 21.27
C ILE A 363 4.06 21.09 20.04
N ILE A 364 5.27 20.56 20.22
CA ILE A 364 6.20 20.25 19.11
C ILE A 364 5.54 19.27 18.13
N LEU A 365 4.88 18.23 18.62
CA LEU A 365 4.18 17.24 17.79
C LEU A 365 3.03 17.86 17.01
N GLU A 366 2.25 18.76 17.61
CA GLU A 366 1.19 19.50 16.92
C GLU A 366 1.74 20.43 15.83
N ILE A 367 2.80 21.19 16.13
CA ILE A 367 3.50 22.04 15.15
C ILE A 367 4.06 21.18 14.02
N TYR A 368 4.73 20.08 14.33
CA TYR A 368 5.30 19.17 13.35
C TYR A 368 4.22 18.57 12.44
N ALA A 369 3.08 18.19 13.01
CA ALA A 369 1.96 17.67 12.25
C ALA A 369 1.34 18.73 11.32
N VAL A 370 1.27 20.01 11.75
CA VAL A 370 0.90 21.13 10.87
C VAL A 370 1.94 21.33 9.74
N ILE A 371 3.24 21.23 10.05
CA ILE A 371 4.31 21.32 9.05
C ILE A 371 4.19 20.21 7.99
N ILE A 372 3.87 18.97 8.39
CA ILE A 372 3.63 17.86 7.45
C ILE A 372 2.40 18.16 6.60
N LEU A 373 1.31 18.59 7.22
CA LEU A 373 0.05 18.91 6.56
C LEU A 373 0.24 19.99 5.49
N LEU A 374 0.94 21.08 5.83
CA LEU A 374 1.28 22.16 4.90
C LEU A 374 2.15 21.70 3.72
N SER A 375 2.83 20.56 3.83
CA SER A 375 3.67 19.99 2.78
C SER A 375 3.04 18.84 2.00
N SER A 376 1.71 18.66 2.11
CA SER A 376 1.00 17.61 1.39
C SER A 376 0.50 18.09 0.01
N ASP A 377 0.28 17.12 -0.88
CA ASP A 377 -0.32 17.33 -2.20
C ASP A 377 -1.74 17.96 -2.07
N TRP A 378 -2.44 17.75 -0.93
CA TRP A 378 -3.76 18.32 -0.64
C TRP A 378 -3.76 19.83 -0.40
N VAL A 379 -2.74 20.40 0.27
CA VAL A 379 -2.64 21.87 0.42
C VAL A 379 -2.35 22.51 -0.91
N LEU A 380 -1.46 21.92 -1.70
CA LEU A 380 -1.16 22.46 -3.02
C LEU A 380 -2.41 22.46 -3.90
N LEU A 381 -3.18 21.36 -3.88
CA LEU A 381 -4.45 21.27 -4.58
C LEU A 381 -5.43 22.38 -4.13
N TRP A 382 -5.57 22.57 -2.82
CA TRP A 382 -6.42 23.62 -2.25
C TRP A 382 -5.98 25.02 -2.70
N LEU A 383 -4.68 25.34 -2.59
CA LEU A 383 -4.12 26.63 -3.02
C LEU A 383 -4.29 26.88 -4.53
N SER A 384 -4.07 25.85 -5.34
CA SER A 384 -4.25 25.92 -6.79
C SER A 384 -5.70 26.19 -7.17
N ARG A 385 -6.67 25.56 -6.50
CA ARG A 385 -8.11 25.82 -6.71
C ARG A 385 -8.51 27.25 -6.33
N HIS A 386 -7.93 27.78 -5.26
CA HIS A 386 -8.21 29.14 -4.79
C HIS A 386 -7.36 30.22 -5.49
N LYS A 387 -6.60 29.87 -6.54
CA LYS A 387 -5.82 30.80 -7.36
C LYS A 387 -4.86 31.68 -6.53
N MET A 388 -4.08 31.06 -5.65
CA MET A 388 -3.09 31.74 -4.77
C MET A 388 -1.64 31.55 -5.26
N PRO A 389 -1.21 32.17 -6.37
CA PRO A 389 0.03 31.80 -7.08
C PRO A 389 1.31 32.01 -6.26
N SER A 390 1.38 33.05 -5.42
CA SER A 390 2.55 33.32 -4.58
C SER A 390 2.82 32.24 -3.53
N MET A 391 1.77 31.73 -2.89
CA MET A 391 1.89 30.60 -1.95
C MET A 391 2.13 29.29 -2.69
N VAL A 392 1.49 29.09 -3.84
CA VAL A 392 1.68 27.90 -4.68
C VAL A 392 3.16 27.71 -5.02
N ASP A 393 3.88 28.73 -5.50
CA ASP A 393 5.32 28.59 -5.85
C ASP A 393 6.18 28.17 -4.64
N PHE A 394 5.93 28.76 -3.46
CA PHE A 394 6.63 28.40 -2.23
C PHE A 394 6.43 26.92 -1.85
N PHE A 395 5.18 26.44 -1.92
CA PHE A 395 4.85 25.05 -1.58
C PHE A 395 5.28 24.05 -2.66
N VAL A 396 5.21 24.41 -3.95
CA VAL A 396 5.67 23.58 -5.08
C VAL A 396 7.14 23.22 -4.93
N LYS A 397 8.01 24.19 -4.61
CA LYS A 397 9.45 23.95 -4.39
C LYS A 397 9.71 22.92 -3.29
N ARG A 398 8.89 22.94 -2.24
CA ARG A 398 8.97 21.98 -1.13
C ARG A 398 8.44 20.60 -1.51
N LEU A 399 7.39 20.55 -2.34
CA LEU A 399 6.73 19.32 -2.79
C LEU A 399 7.52 18.57 -3.88
N LEU A 400 8.21 19.28 -4.77
CA LEU A 400 9.05 18.70 -5.83
C LEU A 400 10.19 17.83 -5.28
N ARG A 401 10.59 18.06 -4.03
CA ARG A 401 11.59 17.24 -3.31
C ARG A 401 11.01 15.96 -2.69
N LYS A 402 9.69 15.76 -2.70
CA LYS A 402 9.04 14.64 -2.00
C LYS A 402 8.90 13.41 -2.91
N LYS A 403 9.46 12.28 -2.47
CA LYS A 403 9.16 10.96 -3.05
C LYS A 403 7.72 10.57 -2.71
N ARG A 404 6.94 10.19 -3.72
CA ARG A 404 5.52 9.79 -3.57
C ARG A 404 5.35 8.29 -3.33
N TRP A 405 6.35 7.52 -3.72
CA TRP A 405 6.48 6.09 -3.51
C TRP A 405 7.96 5.71 -3.54
N SER A 406 8.28 4.44 -3.33
CA SER A 406 9.68 3.98 -3.24
C SER A 406 10.46 4.06 -4.55
N ASN A 407 9.75 4.02 -5.70
CA ASN A 407 10.33 3.82 -7.03
C ASN A 407 11.28 2.60 -7.07
N SER A 408 10.99 1.58 -6.26
CA SER A 408 11.80 0.38 -6.16
C SER A 408 10.93 -0.86 -6.31
N MET A 409 11.54 -1.94 -6.79
CA MET A 409 10.89 -3.23 -6.93
C MET A 409 11.72 -4.31 -6.25
N GLY A 410 11.05 -5.29 -5.67
CA GLY A 410 11.70 -6.45 -5.08
C GLY A 410 12.43 -7.28 -6.14
N GLN A 411 13.50 -7.94 -5.73
CA GLN A 411 14.35 -8.74 -6.59
C GLN A 411 14.64 -10.05 -5.86
N TYR A 412 14.29 -11.14 -6.53
CA TYR A 412 14.49 -12.49 -6.01
C TYR A 412 14.97 -13.40 -7.15
N ASN A 413 16.00 -14.21 -6.90
CA ASN A 413 16.57 -15.09 -7.91
C ASN A 413 16.72 -16.51 -7.37
N LEU A 414 16.16 -17.48 -8.09
CA LEU A 414 16.06 -18.86 -7.65
C LEU A 414 17.43 -19.54 -7.49
N ILE A 415 18.32 -19.40 -8.48
CA ILE A 415 19.66 -20.01 -8.44
C ILE A 415 20.47 -19.41 -7.29
N SER A 416 20.41 -18.10 -7.12
CA SER A 416 21.07 -17.41 -6.01
C SER A 416 20.57 -17.88 -4.64
N PHE A 417 19.27 -18.16 -4.51
CA PHE A 417 18.68 -18.70 -3.29
C PHE A 417 19.10 -20.15 -3.04
N CYS A 418 19.22 -20.97 -4.08
CA CYS A 418 19.62 -22.38 -3.95
C CYS A 418 21.11 -22.58 -3.63
N LEU A 419 21.96 -21.59 -3.93
CA LEU A 419 23.42 -21.65 -3.74
C LEU A 419 23.92 -21.02 -2.43
N ARG A 420 23.13 -20.16 -1.78
CA ARG A 420 23.56 -19.51 -0.54
C ARG A 420 23.46 -20.48 0.64
N ASP A 421 24.49 -20.47 1.48
CA ASP A 421 24.51 -21.22 2.74
C ASP A 421 23.25 -20.95 3.57
N GLU A 422 22.79 -22.00 4.25
CA GLU A 422 21.79 -21.85 5.28
C GLU A 422 22.26 -20.80 6.31
N PRO A 423 21.37 -19.91 6.78
CA PRO A 423 21.75 -18.92 7.78
C PRO A 423 22.40 -19.62 8.98
N SER A 424 23.39 -18.97 9.61
CA SER A 424 24.19 -19.55 10.71
C SER A 424 23.35 -20.38 11.70
N LYS A 425 23.91 -21.47 12.25
CA LYS A 425 23.20 -22.36 13.19
C LYS A 425 22.53 -21.60 14.35
N PHE A 426 23.10 -20.48 14.78
CA PHE A 426 22.52 -19.59 15.80
C PHE A 426 21.26 -18.87 15.31
N THR A 427 21.30 -18.21 14.14
CA THR A 427 20.12 -17.60 13.52
C THR A 427 19.03 -18.64 13.22
N MET A 428 19.43 -19.82 12.76
CA MET A 428 18.52 -20.91 12.43
C MET A 428 17.88 -21.55 13.67
N GLY A 429 18.59 -21.58 14.81
CA GLY A 429 18.05 -22.02 16.10
C GLY A 429 16.95 -21.10 16.65
N LEU A 430 17.13 -19.77 16.51
CA LEU A 430 16.09 -18.79 16.84
C LEU A 430 14.91 -18.84 15.87
N LEU A 431 15.17 -19.09 14.58
CA LEU A 431 14.14 -19.24 13.54
C LEU A 431 13.26 -20.49 13.75
N LYS A 432 13.84 -21.62 14.18
CA LYS A 432 13.08 -22.87 14.45
C LYS A 432 12.06 -22.75 15.58
N LEU A 433 12.21 -21.79 16.48
CA LEU A 433 11.25 -21.50 17.55
C LEU A 433 10.05 -20.66 17.06
N CYS A 434 10.12 -20.13 15.83
CA CYS A 434 9.12 -19.22 15.27
C CYS A 434 8.34 -19.88 14.10
N PRO A 435 6.99 -19.95 14.15
CA PRO A 435 6.14 -20.43 13.04
C PRO A 435 6.25 -19.61 11.73
N VAL A 436 7.07 -18.55 11.73
CA VAL A 436 7.20 -17.54 10.67
C VAL A 436 8.54 -17.69 9.91
N GLN A 437 9.26 -18.80 10.11
CA GLN A 437 10.58 -19.06 9.51
C GLN A 437 10.61 -18.84 8.00
N GLU A 438 9.65 -19.42 7.28
CA GLU A 438 9.61 -19.37 5.82
C GLU A 438 9.46 -17.93 5.30
N MET A 439 8.63 -17.12 5.96
CA MET A 439 8.48 -15.69 5.66
C MET A 439 9.78 -14.91 5.93
N LEU A 440 10.46 -15.19 7.05
CA LEU A 440 11.71 -14.53 7.42
C LEU A 440 12.85 -14.83 6.43
N GLU A 441 12.96 -16.08 5.96
CA GLU A 441 13.93 -16.45 4.92
C GLU A 441 13.66 -15.66 3.63
N ILE A 442 12.42 -15.66 3.15
CA ILE A 442 12.02 -14.88 1.96
C ILE A 442 12.42 -13.40 2.11
N TYR A 443 12.19 -12.83 3.29
CA TYR A 443 12.57 -11.45 3.59
C TYR A 443 14.09 -11.22 3.59
N LEU A 444 14.89 -12.14 4.15
CA LEU A 444 16.35 -12.04 4.19
C LEU A 444 16.99 -12.13 2.79
N TYR A 445 16.40 -12.91 1.88
CA TYR A 445 16.92 -13.12 0.53
C TYR A 445 16.34 -12.15 -0.51
N THR A 446 15.34 -11.34 -0.14
CA THR A 446 14.81 -10.30 -1.01
C THR A 446 15.71 -9.05 -0.98
N SER A 447 16.05 -8.54 -2.16
CA SER A 447 16.68 -7.22 -2.29
C SER A 447 15.76 -6.26 -3.05
N PHE A 448 15.97 -4.95 -2.92
CA PHE A 448 15.21 -3.95 -3.66
C PHE A 448 16.12 -3.19 -4.62
N LYS A 449 15.67 -2.97 -5.85
CA LYS A 449 16.36 -2.15 -6.85
C LYS A 449 15.46 -1.01 -7.30
N GLU A 450 16.07 0.14 -7.56
CA GLU A 450 15.38 1.28 -8.16
C GLU A 450 14.94 0.93 -9.59
N ILE A 451 13.73 1.36 -9.95
CA ILE A 451 13.13 1.11 -11.26
C ILE A 451 13.70 2.14 -12.24
N PRO A 452 14.44 1.72 -13.28
CA PRO A 452 14.98 2.64 -14.27
C PRO A 452 13.86 3.34 -15.03
N ASP A 453 14.00 4.63 -15.33
CA ASP A 453 13.00 5.36 -16.13
C ASP A 453 12.83 4.74 -17.52
N LYS A 454 13.91 4.17 -18.09
CA LYS A 454 13.84 3.46 -19.37
C LYS A 454 12.92 2.24 -19.33
N LEU A 455 12.83 1.55 -18.19
CA LEU A 455 11.93 0.41 -18.02
C LEU A 455 10.47 0.87 -18.03
N LYS A 456 10.17 2.01 -17.38
CA LYS A 456 8.83 2.61 -17.42
C LYS A 456 8.43 3.01 -18.83
N GLU A 457 9.36 3.59 -19.60
CA GLU A 457 9.15 3.92 -21.01
C GLU A 457 8.84 2.67 -21.83
N VAL A 458 9.64 1.60 -21.72
CA VAL A 458 9.42 0.36 -22.48
C VAL A 458 8.06 -0.26 -22.17
N ILE A 459 7.69 -0.35 -20.88
CA ILE A 459 6.37 -0.88 -20.49
C ILE A 459 5.25 -0.01 -21.06
N PHE A 460 5.39 1.32 -20.95
CA PHE A 460 4.39 2.26 -21.44
C PHE A 460 4.19 2.16 -22.96
N GLU A 461 5.27 2.17 -23.73
CA GLU A 461 5.21 2.09 -25.19
C GLU A 461 4.68 0.73 -25.68
N GLN A 462 5.06 -0.37 -25.03
CA GLN A 462 4.50 -1.69 -25.37
C GLN A 462 2.99 -1.77 -25.10
N LEU A 463 2.53 -1.24 -23.96
CA LEU A 463 1.09 -1.19 -23.65
C LEU A 463 0.33 -0.29 -24.62
N LYS A 464 0.90 0.88 -24.95
CA LYS A 464 0.31 1.82 -25.90
C LYS A 464 0.24 1.22 -27.32
N GLY A 465 1.31 0.58 -27.80
CA GLY A 465 1.36 -0.08 -29.10
C GLY A 465 0.31 -1.18 -29.25
N LYS A 466 0.09 -1.99 -28.20
CA LYS A 466 -0.98 -3.00 -28.19
C LYS A 466 -2.37 -2.40 -28.34
N LEU A 467 -2.59 -1.23 -27.76
CA LEU A 467 -3.87 -0.53 -27.85
C LEU A 467 -4.12 0.06 -29.24
N GLU A 468 -3.05 0.49 -29.93
CA GLU A 468 -3.13 1.03 -31.30
C GLU A 468 -3.35 -0.07 -32.34
N GLY A 469 -2.86 -1.28 -32.09
CA GLY A 469 -3.15 -2.46 -32.91
C GLY A 469 -4.56 -3.05 -32.72
N ALA A 470 -5.30 -2.61 -31.70
CA ALA A 470 -6.64 -3.12 -31.38
C ALA A 470 -7.74 -2.37 -32.15
N THR A 471 -8.55 -3.09 -32.93
CA THR A 471 -9.68 -2.49 -33.68
C THR A 471 -10.85 -2.04 -32.80
N ASN A 472 -11.08 -2.67 -31.63
CA ASN A 472 -12.13 -2.33 -30.67
C ASN A 472 -11.66 -2.40 -29.20
N ASN A 473 -12.38 -1.75 -28.28
CA ASN A 473 -12.16 -1.89 -26.81
C ASN A 473 -12.32 -3.33 -26.30
N LYS A 474 -13.18 -4.15 -26.93
CA LYS A 474 -13.29 -5.58 -26.61
C LYS A 474 -12.05 -6.37 -27.05
N ASP A 475 -11.39 -5.93 -28.13
CA ASP A 475 -10.18 -6.56 -28.65
C ASP A 475 -8.98 -6.16 -27.77
N ALA A 476 -8.92 -4.92 -27.29
CA ALA A 476 -7.92 -4.48 -26.30
C ALA A 476 -7.97 -5.29 -24.99
N LYS A 477 -9.18 -5.70 -24.57
CA LYS A 477 -9.39 -6.59 -23.42
C LYS A 477 -8.81 -7.99 -23.67
N SER A 478 -9.10 -8.60 -24.83
CA SER A 478 -8.58 -9.94 -25.16
C SER A 478 -7.06 -9.90 -25.33
N LEU A 479 -6.51 -8.85 -25.95
CA LEU A 479 -5.08 -8.66 -26.21
C LEU A 479 -4.20 -8.70 -24.95
N CYS A 480 -4.68 -8.23 -23.80
CA CYS A 480 -3.92 -8.34 -22.54
C CYS A 480 -3.98 -9.75 -21.91
N THR A 481 -4.97 -10.56 -22.29
CA THR A 481 -5.10 -11.97 -21.89
C THR A 481 -4.50 -12.95 -22.91
N SER A 482 -4.33 -12.53 -24.18
CA SER A 482 -3.84 -13.35 -25.29
C SER A 482 -2.52 -12.84 -25.91
N GLY A 483 -1.95 -11.72 -25.49
CA GLY A 483 -0.89 -11.00 -26.22
C GLY A 483 0.35 -11.83 -26.54
N ALA A 484 0.87 -12.58 -25.57
CA ALA A 484 2.00 -13.48 -25.80
C ALA A 484 1.61 -14.60 -26.78
N LYS A 485 0.36 -15.07 -26.73
CA LYS A 485 -0.20 -16.07 -27.65
C LYS A 485 -0.31 -15.53 -29.08
N GLU A 486 -0.62 -14.24 -29.25
CA GLU A 486 -0.72 -13.60 -30.56
C GLU A 486 0.62 -13.35 -31.24
N ILE A 487 1.65 -12.94 -30.49
CA ILE A 487 3.03 -12.86 -31.03
C ILE A 487 3.57 -14.26 -31.35
N LEU A 488 3.16 -15.26 -30.55
CA LEU A 488 3.44 -16.65 -30.82
C LEU A 488 2.67 -17.21 -32.04
N ASN A 489 1.66 -16.53 -32.62
CA ASN A 489 0.90 -17.02 -33.77
C ASN A 489 1.73 -17.10 -35.08
N GLY A 490 2.99 -16.65 -35.08
CA GLY A 490 3.93 -17.08 -36.11
C GLY A 490 4.11 -18.60 -36.04
N ALA A 491 3.82 -19.32 -37.13
CA ALA A 491 3.78 -20.80 -37.16
C ALA A 491 5.01 -21.50 -36.56
N ASN A 492 6.20 -20.89 -36.62
CA ASN A 492 7.42 -21.41 -35.99
C ASN A 492 7.55 -21.08 -34.49
N LEU A 493 7.09 -19.90 -34.05
CA LEU A 493 7.24 -19.45 -32.67
C LEU A 493 6.25 -20.18 -31.74
N GLN A 494 5.03 -20.43 -32.22
CA GLN A 494 4.00 -21.19 -31.50
C GLN A 494 4.48 -22.60 -31.14
N ASN A 495 5.05 -23.29 -32.12
CA ASN A 495 5.50 -24.67 -31.96
C ASN A 495 6.70 -24.79 -31.00
N LEU A 496 7.58 -23.78 -30.96
CA LEU A 496 8.79 -23.79 -30.13
C LEU A 496 8.55 -23.34 -28.67
N LEU A 497 7.66 -22.37 -28.47
CA LEU A 497 7.50 -21.67 -27.18
C LEU A 497 6.06 -21.72 -26.62
N GLY A 498 5.05 -22.11 -27.40
CA GLY A 498 3.63 -22.08 -27.01
C GLY A 498 3.31 -22.84 -25.72
N TRP A 499 3.94 -24.01 -25.54
CA TRP A 499 3.81 -24.86 -24.36
C TRP A 499 4.27 -24.19 -23.04
N SER A 500 5.05 -23.11 -23.10
CA SER A 500 5.60 -22.42 -21.93
C SER A 500 4.71 -21.31 -21.36
N ILE A 501 3.68 -20.88 -22.11
CA ILE A 501 2.77 -19.78 -21.73
C ILE A 501 1.30 -20.22 -21.84
N GLY A 502 0.91 -20.89 -22.92
CA GLY A 502 -0.50 -21.16 -23.23
C GLY A 502 -1.07 -22.43 -22.61
N ASP A 503 -0.24 -23.44 -22.38
CA ASP A 503 -0.67 -24.78 -21.95
C ASP A 503 -0.37 -25.07 -20.47
N VAL A 504 0.14 -24.07 -19.75
CA VAL A 504 0.63 -24.22 -18.37
C VAL A 504 0.01 -23.18 -17.45
N GLU A 505 -0.06 -23.49 -16.16
CA GLU A 505 -0.53 -22.56 -15.13
C GLU A 505 0.37 -21.32 -15.10
N PHE A 506 -0.21 -20.14 -14.84
CA PHE A 506 0.53 -18.87 -14.83
C PHE A 506 1.78 -18.87 -13.94
N HIS A 507 1.70 -19.48 -12.75
CA HIS A 507 2.84 -19.63 -11.85
C HIS A 507 3.97 -20.51 -12.42
N GLN A 508 3.60 -21.54 -13.18
CA GLN A 508 4.55 -22.40 -13.87
C GLN A 508 5.31 -21.58 -14.92
N SER A 509 4.61 -20.74 -15.69
CA SER A 509 5.23 -19.85 -16.67
C SER A 509 6.22 -18.87 -16.02
N ILE A 510 5.87 -18.25 -14.88
CA ILE A 510 6.80 -17.36 -14.17
C ILE A 510 8.10 -18.09 -13.83
N LEU A 511 8.03 -19.29 -13.25
CA LEU A 511 9.22 -20.05 -12.85
C LEU A 511 10.03 -20.50 -14.07
N LEU A 512 9.38 -20.98 -15.12
CA LEU A 512 10.01 -21.40 -16.38
C LEU A 512 10.80 -20.25 -17.00
N TRP A 513 10.12 -19.13 -17.24
CA TRP A 513 10.70 -17.96 -17.88
C TRP A 513 11.73 -17.28 -16.99
N HIS A 514 11.57 -17.33 -15.66
CA HIS A 514 12.58 -16.79 -14.73
C HIS A 514 13.92 -17.49 -14.89
N ILE A 515 13.92 -18.82 -14.79
CA ILE A 515 15.13 -19.64 -14.91
C ILE A 515 15.70 -19.50 -16.34
N ALA A 516 14.85 -19.58 -17.37
CA ALA A 516 15.30 -19.45 -18.75
C ALA A 516 15.94 -18.08 -19.03
N THR A 517 15.33 -16.99 -18.56
CA THR A 517 15.88 -15.63 -18.66
C THR A 517 17.23 -15.54 -17.93
N ASP A 518 17.36 -16.12 -16.74
CA ASP A 518 18.61 -16.11 -15.98
C ASP A 518 19.75 -16.87 -16.68
N LEU A 519 19.44 -17.99 -17.33
CA LEU A 519 20.38 -18.78 -18.12
C LEU A 519 20.80 -18.03 -19.40
N CYS A 520 19.86 -17.46 -20.15
CA CYS A 520 20.15 -16.66 -21.35
C CYS A 520 20.97 -15.40 -21.00
N TYR A 521 20.66 -14.74 -19.88
CA TYR A 521 21.39 -13.56 -19.42
C TYR A 521 22.88 -13.86 -19.16
N ALA A 522 23.17 -15.00 -18.51
CA ALA A 522 24.53 -15.39 -18.21
C ALA A 522 25.33 -15.79 -19.45
N LEU A 523 24.71 -16.50 -20.40
CA LEU A 523 25.32 -16.88 -21.66
C LEU A 523 25.79 -15.67 -22.46
N ASP A 524 24.91 -14.68 -22.60
CA ASP A 524 25.23 -13.49 -23.39
C ASP A 524 26.31 -12.66 -22.73
N ARG A 525 26.27 -12.50 -21.41
CA ARG A 525 27.30 -11.77 -20.67
C ARG A 525 28.69 -12.39 -20.85
N GLN A 526 28.79 -13.72 -20.92
CA GLN A 526 30.05 -14.40 -21.22
C GLN A 526 30.50 -14.14 -22.67
N SER A 527 29.57 -14.15 -23.63
CA SER A 527 29.90 -13.82 -25.03
C SER A 527 30.38 -12.37 -25.19
N THR A 528 29.73 -11.39 -24.55
CA THR A 528 30.10 -9.97 -24.60
C THR A 528 31.47 -9.69 -23.97
N LEU A 529 31.86 -10.44 -22.94
CA LEU A 529 33.19 -10.35 -22.33
C LEU A 529 34.30 -10.92 -23.24
N SER A 530 33.95 -11.77 -24.21
CA SER A 530 34.90 -12.43 -25.11
C SER A 530 35.01 -11.79 -26.50
N SER A 531 34.07 -10.95 -26.90
CA SER A 531 34.04 -10.28 -28.21
C SER A 531 34.22 -8.76 -28.08
N THR A 532 35.30 -8.22 -28.63
CA THR A 532 35.64 -6.79 -28.69
C THR A 532 34.79 -5.99 -29.70
N GLU A 533 33.54 -6.39 -29.96
CA GLU A 533 32.66 -5.70 -30.90
C GLU A 533 31.52 -4.99 -30.16
N SER A 534 31.32 -3.74 -30.55
CA SER A 534 30.34 -2.80 -30.02
C SER A 534 28.91 -3.30 -30.25
N SER A 535 28.38 -4.06 -29.30
CA SER A 535 26.94 -4.31 -29.22
C SER A 535 26.24 -2.95 -29.02
N SER A 536 25.08 -2.77 -29.67
CA SER A 536 24.35 -1.50 -29.54
C SER A 536 23.90 -1.31 -28.08
N THR A 537 24.12 -0.11 -27.53
CA THR A 537 23.76 0.25 -26.14
C THR A 537 22.27 -0.01 -25.81
N CYS A 538 21.42 -0.04 -26.84
CA CYS A 538 20.00 -0.34 -26.74
C CYS A 538 19.73 -1.81 -26.38
N ALA A 539 20.41 -2.77 -27.02
CA ALA A 539 20.21 -4.20 -26.77
C ALA A 539 20.67 -4.60 -25.37
N GLU A 540 21.78 -4.04 -24.88
CA GLU A 540 22.24 -4.26 -23.50
C GLU A 540 21.24 -3.72 -22.47
N SER A 541 20.63 -2.57 -22.75
CA SER A 541 19.61 -1.99 -21.89
C SER A 541 18.36 -2.87 -21.79
N ILE A 542 17.86 -3.43 -22.90
CA ILE A 542 16.69 -4.32 -22.93
C ILE A 542 16.96 -5.61 -22.16
N ARG A 543 18.15 -6.19 -22.34
CA ARG A 543 18.58 -7.39 -21.60
C ARG A 543 18.53 -7.19 -20.08
N ASP A 544 19.09 -6.09 -19.58
CA ASP A 544 19.09 -5.79 -18.15
C ASP A 544 17.67 -5.54 -17.62
N MET A 545 16.81 -4.89 -18.42
CA MET A 545 15.39 -4.70 -18.10
C MET A 545 14.62 -6.03 -18.00
N CYS A 546 14.85 -6.97 -18.92
CA CYS A 546 14.25 -8.31 -18.87
C CYS A 546 14.66 -9.06 -17.60
N LYS A 547 15.94 -8.96 -17.23
CA LYS A 547 16.46 -9.59 -16.01
C LYS A 547 15.82 -8.99 -14.75
N LEU A 548 15.65 -7.67 -14.72
CA LEU A 548 14.98 -6.96 -13.64
C LEU A 548 13.51 -7.38 -13.48
N LEU A 549 12.76 -7.48 -14.59
CA LEU A 549 11.37 -7.94 -14.60
C LEU A 549 11.25 -9.41 -14.17
N SER A 550 12.14 -10.26 -14.65
CA SER A 550 12.21 -11.68 -14.27
C SER A 550 12.41 -11.88 -12.77
N ASP A 551 13.36 -11.15 -12.16
CA ASP A 551 13.62 -11.21 -10.72
C ASP A 551 12.47 -10.58 -9.90
N TYR A 552 11.77 -9.60 -10.47
CA TYR A 552 10.58 -8.99 -9.86
C TYR A 552 9.36 -9.92 -9.86
N MET A 553 9.07 -10.56 -10.99
CA MET A 553 7.93 -11.49 -11.09
C MET A 553 8.13 -12.70 -10.18
N LEU A 554 9.36 -13.21 -10.04
CA LEU A 554 9.65 -14.23 -9.04
C LEU A 554 9.49 -13.69 -7.61
N HIS A 555 9.92 -12.46 -7.33
CA HIS A 555 9.68 -11.84 -6.02
C HIS A 555 8.19 -11.77 -5.70
N LEU A 556 7.33 -11.35 -6.64
CA LEU A 556 5.88 -11.33 -6.44
C LEU A 556 5.31 -12.72 -6.14
N LEU A 557 5.77 -13.76 -6.85
CA LEU A 557 5.33 -15.15 -6.62
C LEU A 557 5.60 -15.63 -5.20
N ILE A 558 6.69 -15.17 -4.59
CA ILE A 558 7.15 -15.66 -3.29
C ILE A 558 6.71 -14.75 -2.14
N ALA A 559 6.88 -13.44 -2.26
CA ALA A 559 6.58 -12.48 -1.20
C ALA A 559 5.14 -11.97 -1.23
N HIS A 560 4.50 -11.93 -2.41
CA HIS A 560 3.16 -11.35 -2.61
C HIS A 560 2.26 -12.24 -3.48
N PRO A 561 2.09 -13.55 -3.16
CA PRO A 561 1.37 -14.50 -4.01
C PRO A 561 -0.10 -14.09 -4.25
N PHE A 562 -0.72 -13.37 -3.32
CA PHE A 562 -2.10 -12.87 -3.46
C PHE A 562 -2.26 -11.76 -4.52
N MET A 563 -1.16 -11.19 -5.03
CA MET A 563 -1.18 -10.27 -6.17
C MET A 563 -1.13 -11.01 -7.51
N LEU A 564 -0.94 -12.32 -7.50
CA LEU A 564 -0.95 -13.17 -8.68
C LEU A 564 -2.26 -14.00 -8.72
N PRO A 565 -2.65 -14.52 -9.90
CA PRO A 565 -3.74 -15.47 -10.05
C PRO A 565 -3.62 -16.67 -9.09
N GLU A 566 -4.73 -17.29 -8.71
CA GLU A 566 -4.69 -18.46 -7.83
C GLU A 566 -3.96 -19.66 -8.48
N GLY A 567 -3.24 -20.45 -7.68
CA GLY A 567 -2.57 -21.66 -8.15
C GLY A 567 -1.47 -22.17 -7.20
N ILE A 568 -0.79 -23.25 -7.62
CA ILE A 568 0.18 -23.99 -6.79
C ILE A 568 1.63 -23.47 -6.88
N GLY A 569 1.81 -22.16 -7.06
CA GLY A 569 3.12 -21.55 -7.35
C GLY A 569 4.18 -21.80 -6.29
N GLN A 570 3.81 -21.74 -5.01
CA GLN A 570 4.72 -22.02 -3.89
C GLN A 570 5.20 -23.48 -3.87
N ILE A 571 4.32 -24.44 -4.18
CA ILE A 571 4.66 -25.86 -4.25
C ILE A 571 5.67 -26.08 -5.38
N ARG A 572 5.39 -25.54 -6.57
CA ARG A 572 6.30 -25.62 -7.73
C ARG A 572 7.66 -24.99 -7.43
N PHE A 573 7.68 -23.84 -6.76
CA PHE A 573 8.92 -23.19 -6.34
C PHE A 573 9.74 -24.07 -5.39
N LYS A 574 9.10 -24.66 -4.36
CA LYS A 574 9.77 -25.56 -3.40
C LYS A 574 10.35 -26.80 -4.09
N ASP A 575 9.57 -27.45 -4.94
CA ASP A 575 10.02 -28.62 -5.71
C ASP A 575 11.18 -28.27 -6.65
N THR A 576 11.12 -27.09 -7.28
CA THR A 576 12.18 -26.59 -8.16
C THR A 576 13.46 -26.27 -7.39
N CYS A 577 13.35 -25.66 -6.21
CA CYS A 577 14.49 -25.43 -5.33
C CYS A 577 15.10 -26.74 -4.81
N ALA A 578 14.26 -27.71 -4.42
CA ALA A 578 14.72 -29.01 -3.94
C ALA A 578 15.52 -29.75 -5.02
N GLU A 579 15.03 -29.76 -6.26
CA GLU A 579 15.75 -30.35 -7.38
C GLU A 579 17.07 -29.64 -7.67
N ALA A 580 17.06 -28.29 -7.68
CA ALA A 580 18.26 -27.51 -7.91
C ALA A 580 19.32 -27.79 -6.82
N ARG A 581 18.91 -27.83 -5.55
CA ARG A 581 19.80 -28.16 -4.42
C ARG A 581 20.38 -29.56 -4.52
N GLU A 582 19.57 -30.57 -4.85
CA GLU A 582 20.08 -31.94 -5.06
C GLU A 582 21.07 -32.01 -6.24
N LEU A 583 20.86 -31.21 -7.29
CA LEU A 583 21.80 -31.11 -8.39
C LEU A 583 23.13 -30.44 -8.00
N PHE A 584 23.08 -29.47 -7.09
CA PHE A 584 24.25 -28.73 -6.58
C PHE A 584 24.95 -29.43 -5.41
N LYS A 585 24.32 -30.43 -4.80
CA LYS A 585 24.82 -31.18 -3.65
C LYS A 585 26.20 -31.80 -3.92
N GLY A 586 27.08 -31.71 -2.92
CA GLY A 586 28.45 -32.25 -3.01
C GLY A 586 29.40 -31.42 -3.88
N LYS A 587 28.98 -30.23 -4.34
CA LYS A 587 29.82 -29.26 -5.07
C LYS A 587 30.18 -28.05 -4.20
N GLU A 588 30.16 -28.24 -2.88
CA GLU A 588 30.39 -27.25 -1.82
C GLU A 588 31.87 -26.88 -1.67
N SER A 589 32.55 -26.51 -2.76
CA SER A 589 33.78 -25.74 -2.63
C SER A 589 33.43 -24.26 -2.54
N SER A 590 34.29 -23.46 -1.90
CA SER A 590 34.22 -21.98 -1.89
C SER A 590 34.18 -21.37 -3.29
N ASP A 591 34.46 -22.17 -4.33
CA ASP A 591 34.65 -21.75 -5.72
C ASP A 591 33.41 -22.05 -6.60
N PHE A 592 32.36 -22.70 -6.08
CA PHE A 592 31.15 -22.97 -6.86
C PHE A 592 30.26 -21.72 -6.95
N THR A 593 30.46 -20.97 -8.02
CA THR A 593 29.74 -19.71 -8.27
C THR A 593 28.37 -19.93 -8.95
N LYS A 594 27.59 -18.84 -9.04
CA LYS A 594 26.31 -18.84 -9.78
C LYS A 594 26.51 -19.18 -11.26
N GLU A 595 27.63 -18.74 -11.81
CA GLU A 595 28.01 -18.97 -13.20
C GLU A 595 28.26 -20.46 -13.45
N ASN A 596 28.96 -21.15 -12.55
CA ASN A 596 29.19 -22.60 -12.62
C ASN A 596 27.86 -23.37 -12.57
N ALA A 597 26.93 -22.96 -11.70
CA ALA A 597 25.61 -23.59 -11.59
C ALA A 597 24.79 -23.45 -12.88
N ARG A 598 24.80 -22.26 -13.50
CA ARG A 598 24.10 -21.99 -14.76
C ARG A 598 24.70 -22.78 -15.93
N GLU A 599 26.03 -22.81 -16.03
CA GLU A 599 26.72 -23.59 -17.06
C GLU A 599 26.41 -25.08 -16.93
N MET A 600 26.40 -25.59 -15.71
CA MET A 600 26.07 -26.98 -15.43
C MET A 600 24.63 -27.33 -15.84
N LEU A 601 23.66 -26.44 -15.57
CA LEU A 601 22.27 -26.62 -15.99
C LEU A 601 22.14 -26.69 -17.51
N LEU A 602 22.85 -25.81 -18.24
CA LEU A 602 22.81 -25.76 -19.70
C LEU A 602 23.46 -26.98 -20.38
N LYS A 603 24.48 -27.56 -19.75
CA LYS A 603 25.17 -28.77 -20.26
C LYS A 603 24.34 -30.05 -20.11
N LYS A 604 23.30 -30.08 -19.27
CA LYS A 604 22.50 -31.29 -19.06
C LYS A 604 21.64 -31.61 -20.27
N ASN A 605 21.54 -32.88 -20.63
CA ASN A 605 20.65 -33.33 -21.70
C ASN A 605 19.18 -33.20 -21.23
N THR A 606 18.33 -32.64 -22.10
CA THR A 606 16.90 -32.40 -21.87
C THR A 606 16.05 -32.91 -23.05
N ASP A 607 16.54 -33.91 -23.80
CA ASP A 607 15.85 -34.48 -24.97
C ASP A 607 14.53 -35.16 -24.58
N ILE A 608 14.48 -35.80 -23.41
CA ILE A 608 13.27 -36.39 -22.84
C ILE A 608 12.58 -35.35 -21.94
N PRO A 609 11.29 -35.04 -22.15
CA PRO A 609 10.54 -34.15 -21.28
C PRO A 609 10.53 -34.61 -19.81
N PRO A 610 10.82 -33.72 -18.83
CA PRO A 610 10.80 -34.05 -17.41
C PRO A 610 9.51 -34.71 -16.91
N ILE A 611 8.36 -34.35 -17.50
CA ILE A 611 7.06 -34.92 -17.17
C ILE A 611 6.98 -36.43 -17.45
N GLU A 612 7.69 -36.93 -18.47
CA GLU A 612 7.72 -38.36 -18.80
C GLU A 612 8.54 -39.17 -17.80
N VAL A 613 9.56 -38.55 -17.20
CA VAL A 613 10.45 -39.20 -16.22
C VAL A 613 9.86 -39.13 -14.82
N LYS A 614 9.27 -37.99 -14.45
CA LYS A 614 8.86 -37.71 -13.07
C LYS A 614 7.37 -37.95 -12.81
N GLY A 615 6.55 -37.91 -13.85
CA GLY A 615 5.10 -37.87 -13.71
C GLY A 615 4.64 -36.77 -12.76
N ASP A 616 3.59 -37.05 -11.99
CA ASP A 616 3.01 -36.09 -11.04
C ASP A 616 3.70 -36.04 -9.67
N ARG A 617 4.77 -36.81 -9.44
CA ARG A 617 5.46 -36.89 -8.14
C ARG A 617 6.20 -35.62 -7.76
N SER A 618 6.64 -34.82 -8.74
CA SER A 618 7.32 -33.55 -8.53
C SER A 618 6.76 -32.54 -9.52
N LYS A 619 6.42 -31.35 -9.04
CA LYS A 619 5.92 -30.24 -9.87
C LYS A 619 7.04 -29.27 -10.28
N SER A 620 8.29 -29.71 -10.14
CA SER A 620 9.49 -28.95 -10.50
C SER A 620 9.53 -28.61 -11.99
N VAL A 621 10.00 -27.41 -12.32
CA VAL A 621 10.12 -26.91 -13.69
C VAL A 621 11.57 -26.70 -14.14
N LEU A 622 12.54 -27.15 -13.34
CA LEU A 622 13.95 -26.79 -13.53
C LEU A 622 14.48 -27.17 -14.92
N PHE A 623 14.26 -28.42 -15.33
CA PHE A 623 14.74 -28.92 -16.63
C PHE A 623 13.85 -28.51 -17.81
N ASP A 624 12.56 -28.27 -17.58
CA ASP A 624 11.69 -27.64 -18.58
C ASP A 624 12.19 -26.23 -18.91
N ALA A 625 12.61 -25.45 -17.90
CA ALA A 625 13.20 -24.14 -18.09
C ALA A 625 14.54 -24.21 -18.83
N CYS A 626 15.35 -25.25 -18.60
CA CYS A 626 16.58 -25.47 -19.36
C CYS A 626 16.28 -25.75 -20.84
N ARG A 627 15.22 -26.50 -21.14
CA ARG A 627 14.75 -26.73 -22.52
C ARG A 627 14.29 -25.42 -23.17
N LEU A 628 13.53 -24.61 -22.44
CA LEU A 628 13.10 -23.28 -22.89
C LEU A 628 14.31 -22.37 -23.19
N ALA A 629 15.32 -22.34 -22.31
CA ALA A 629 16.53 -21.56 -22.52
C ALA A 629 17.31 -21.98 -23.78
N LYS A 630 17.39 -23.28 -24.06
CA LYS A 630 18.01 -23.81 -25.28
C LYS A 630 17.24 -23.43 -26.55
N ASN A 631 15.91 -23.49 -26.50
CA ASN A 631 15.05 -23.03 -27.60
C ASN A 631 15.22 -21.52 -27.83
N LEU A 632 15.30 -20.71 -26.77
CA LEU A 632 15.53 -19.27 -26.90
C LEU A 632 16.92 -18.97 -27.51
N LYS A 633 17.92 -19.81 -27.23
CA LYS A 633 19.28 -19.69 -27.78
C LYS A 633 19.34 -19.89 -29.30
N SER A 634 18.37 -20.56 -29.93
CA SER A 634 18.40 -20.75 -31.39
C SER A 634 18.05 -19.48 -32.18
N PHE A 635 17.52 -18.44 -31.52
CA PHE A 635 17.23 -17.14 -32.14
C PHE A 635 18.43 -16.19 -32.08
N SER A 636 18.42 -15.15 -32.92
CA SER A 636 19.41 -14.06 -32.82
C SER A 636 19.29 -13.34 -31.48
N THR A 637 20.39 -12.73 -31.01
CA THR A 637 20.44 -12.03 -29.72
C THR A 637 19.35 -10.97 -29.58
N ASP A 638 19.16 -10.15 -30.61
CA ASP A 638 18.18 -9.05 -30.59
C ASP A 638 16.74 -9.60 -30.52
N LEU A 639 16.39 -10.53 -31.40
CA LEU A 639 15.05 -11.14 -31.44
C LEU A 639 14.73 -11.88 -30.14
N ARG A 640 15.72 -12.58 -29.57
CA ARG A 640 15.54 -13.29 -28.30
C ARG A 640 15.18 -12.34 -27.16
N TRP A 641 15.89 -11.22 -27.01
CA TRP A 641 15.59 -10.26 -25.94
C TRP A 641 14.31 -9.48 -26.19
N GLU A 642 13.94 -9.23 -27.44
CA GLU A 642 12.62 -8.69 -27.80
C GLU A 642 11.49 -9.64 -27.37
N ILE A 643 11.59 -10.94 -27.69
CA ILE A 643 10.61 -11.95 -27.27
C ILE A 643 10.51 -12.00 -25.74
N ILE A 644 11.65 -12.07 -25.03
CA ILE A 644 11.68 -12.13 -23.56
C ILE A 644 11.06 -10.86 -22.96
N ALA A 645 11.38 -9.67 -23.48
CA ALA A 645 10.83 -8.42 -22.99
C ALA A 645 9.32 -8.40 -23.10
N THR A 646 8.79 -8.76 -24.27
CA THR A 646 7.35 -8.79 -24.49
C THR A 646 6.67 -9.80 -23.58
N VAL A 647 7.20 -11.02 -23.47
CA VAL A 647 6.61 -12.04 -22.58
C VAL A 647 6.55 -11.56 -21.13
N TRP A 648 7.59 -10.89 -20.64
CA TRP A 648 7.57 -10.35 -19.27
C TRP A 648 6.56 -9.23 -19.08
N VAL A 649 6.43 -8.30 -20.03
CA VAL A 649 5.42 -7.23 -19.96
C VAL A 649 4.01 -7.81 -20.05
N ASP A 650 3.80 -8.87 -20.83
CA ASP A 650 2.53 -9.59 -20.91
C ASP A 650 2.16 -10.26 -19.59
N MET A 651 3.09 -11.01 -18.99
CA MET A 651 2.87 -11.63 -17.69
C MET A 651 2.61 -10.59 -16.59
N LEU A 652 3.34 -9.47 -16.62
CA LEU A 652 3.15 -8.35 -15.70
C LEU A 652 1.75 -7.73 -15.86
N SER A 653 1.33 -7.50 -17.09
CA SER A 653 0.01 -6.94 -17.43
C SER A 653 -1.11 -7.89 -17.01
N TYR A 654 -0.96 -9.18 -17.30
CA TYR A 654 -1.92 -10.21 -16.90
C TYR A 654 -2.05 -10.27 -15.37
N ALA A 655 -0.93 -10.36 -14.64
CA ALA A 655 -0.94 -10.33 -13.18
C ALA A 655 -1.63 -9.08 -12.62
N ALA A 656 -1.35 -7.91 -13.20
CA ALA A 656 -1.97 -6.64 -12.80
C ALA A 656 -3.50 -6.68 -12.95
N THR A 657 -4.03 -7.24 -14.04
CA THR A 657 -5.49 -7.32 -14.26
C THR A 657 -6.21 -8.34 -13.39
N GLN A 658 -5.53 -9.42 -12.98
CA GLN A 658 -6.12 -10.49 -12.17
C GLN A 658 -6.12 -10.15 -10.67
N CYS A 659 -5.27 -9.20 -10.26
CA CYS A 659 -5.21 -8.73 -8.88
C CYS A 659 -6.38 -7.76 -8.57
N ARG A 660 -7.02 -7.96 -7.41
CA ARG A 660 -8.16 -7.12 -6.99
C ARG A 660 -7.70 -5.77 -6.44
N GLY A 661 -8.53 -4.73 -6.63
CA GLY A 661 -8.23 -3.36 -6.20
C GLY A 661 -7.86 -3.22 -4.71
N PRO A 662 -8.57 -3.87 -3.76
CA PRO A 662 -8.19 -3.86 -2.34
C PRO A 662 -6.81 -4.43 -2.07
N ILE A 663 -6.32 -5.39 -2.86
CA ILE A 663 -4.97 -5.96 -2.69
C ILE A 663 -3.92 -4.95 -3.15
N HIS A 664 -4.17 -4.24 -4.26
CA HIS A 664 -3.34 -3.11 -4.68
C HIS A 664 -3.27 -2.00 -3.63
N ALA A 665 -4.41 -1.65 -2.99
CA ALA A 665 -4.45 -0.69 -1.89
C ALA A 665 -3.55 -1.10 -0.71
N LYS A 666 -3.49 -2.41 -0.37
CA LYS A 666 -2.63 -2.90 0.71
C LYS A 666 -1.15 -2.61 0.49
N GLN A 667 -0.69 -2.61 -0.76
CA GLN A 667 0.73 -2.41 -1.05
C GLN A 667 1.17 -0.95 -0.96
N LEU A 668 0.24 0.00 -0.96
CA LEU A 668 0.56 1.42 -0.84
C LEU A 668 1.25 1.76 0.50
N SER A 669 0.99 0.98 1.55
CA SER A 669 1.66 1.15 2.86
C SER A 669 3.04 0.52 2.97
N ARG A 670 3.50 -0.20 1.95
CA ARG A 670 4.77 -0.93 1.91
C ARG A 670 5.77 -0.36 0.90
N GLY A 671 5.68 0.95 0.64
CA GLY A 671 6.53 1.62 -0.36
C GLY A 671 5.93 1.65 -1.77
N GLY A 672 4.75 1.06 -1.98
CA GLY A 672 4.13 0.89 -3.28
C GLY A 672 4.80 -0.18 -4.14
N GLU A 673 4.01 -0.84 -4.98
CA GLU A 673 4.49 -1.88 -5.90
C GLU A 673 4.40 -1.39 -7.35
N LEU A 674 5.36 -1.80 -8.19
CA LEU A 674 5.32 -1.51 -9.63
C LEU A 674 4.03 -2.09 -10.25
N LEU A 675 3.64 -3.30 -9.86
CA LEU A 675 2.41 -3.94 -10.34
C LEU A 675 1.15 -3.07 -10.11
N THR A 676 1.09 -2.32 -9.00
CA THR A 676 -0.02 -1.40 -8.72
C THR A 676 -0.04 -0.20 -9.66
N HIS A 677 1.12 0.31 -10.07
CA HIS A 677 1.21 1.38 -11.07
C HIS A 677 0.80 0.88 -12.46
N ILE A 678 1.24 -0.34 -12.82
CA ILE A 678 0.85 -0.96 -14.10
C ILE A 678 -0.64 -1.25 -14.14
N TRP A 679 -1.22 -1.76 -13.05
CA TRP A 679 -2.67 -1.97 -12.94
C TRP A 679 -3.45 -0.67 -13.15
N LEU A 680 -3.06 0.41 -12.48
CA LEU A 680 -3.74 1.69 -12.63
C LEU A 680 -3.55 2.26 -14.05
N LEU A 681 -2.34 2.18 -14.62
CA LEU A 681 -2.06 2.57 -16.01
C LEU A 681 -2.97 1.83 -17.00
N MET A 682 -3.08 0.51 -16.85
CA MET A 682 -3.96 -0.33 -17.68
C MET A 682 -5.42 0.05 -17.51
N ALA A 683 -5.84 0.42 -16.30
CA ALA A 683 -7.18 0.92 -16.07
C ALA A 683 -7.41 2.24 -16.82
N HIS A 684 -6.48 3.19 -16.79
CA HIS A 684 -6.62 4.41 -17.58
C HIS A 684 -6.65 4.17 -19.09
N LEU A 685 -5.95 3.15 -19.57
CA LEU A 685 -5.95 2.74 -20.98
C LEU A 685 -7.21 1.96 -21.39
N GLY A 686 -8.10 1.64 -20.45
CA GLY A 686 -9.34 0.89 -20.71
C GLY A 686 -9.14 -0.63 -20.86
N MET A 687 -8.04 -1.18 -20.36
CA MET A 687 -7.65 -2.60 -20.53
C MET A 687 -8.06 -3.51 -19.36
N THR A 688 -8.78 -3.02 -18.36
CA THR A 688 -9.17 -3.81 -17.18
C THR A 688 -10.61 -4.34 -17.28
N GLU A 689 -10.90 -5.47 -16.62
CA GLU A 689 -12.25 -6.06 -16.60
C GLU A 689 -13.31 -5.21 -15.90
N GLN A 690 -12.89 -4.15 -15.20
CA GLN A 690 -13.72 -3.25 -14.42
C GLN A 690 -14.47 -2.22 -15.29
N PHE A 691 -14.33 -2.27 -16.62
CA PHE A 691 -15.15 -1.56 -17.60
C PHE A 691 -16.25 -2.47 -18.16
N GLN A 692 -17.34 -2.68 -17.41
CA GLN A 692 -18.41 -3.59 -17.82
C GLN A 692 -19.61 -2.91 -18.50
N ILE A 693 -19.67 -1.57 -18.52
CA ILE A 693 -20.75 -0.86 -19.22
C ILE A 693 -20.37 -0.76 -20.70
N SER A 694 -20.56 -1.85 -21.43
CA SER A 694 -20.14 -1.97 -22.84
C SER A 694 -20.89 -1.06 -23.81
N GLN A 695 -21.95 -0.38 -23.36
CA GLN A 695 -22.65 0.64 -24.14
C GLN A 695 -23.15 1.72 -23.18
N GLY A 696 -22.66 2.96 -23.31
CA GLY A 696 -23.16 4.09 -22.53
C GLY A 696 -24.68 4.17 -22.64
N GLN A 697 -25.38 4.26 -21.50
CA GLN A 697 -26.84 4.25 -21.30
C GLN A 697 -27.68 4.28 -22.60
N VAL A 698 -27.71 3.16 -23.32
CA VAL A 698 -28.51 3.02 -24.52
C VAL A 698 -29.94 2.81 -24.08
N ARG A 699 -30.84 3.73 -24.43
CA ARG A 699 -32.27 3.59 -24.19
C ARG A 699 -32.97 3.21 -25.48
N ALA A 700 -33.89 2.26 -25.38
CA ALA A 700 -34.80 1.92 -26.44
C ALA A 700 -35.88 3.00 -26.57
N LYS A 701 -36.16 3.46 -27.79
CA LYS A 701 -37.30 4.30 -28.12
C LYS A 701 -38.13 3.61 -29.20
N LEU A 702 -39.44 3.68 -29.05
CA LEU A 702 -40.39 3.18 -30.05
C LEU A 702 -40.51 4.20 -31.17
N ILE A 703 -40.39 3.74 -32.42
CA ILE A 703 -40.71 4.49 -33.62
C ILE A 703 -41.91 3.79 -34.29
N PHE A 704 -42.85 4.58 -34.80
CA PHE A 704 -44.07 4.09 -35.43
C PHE A 704 -44.05 4.48 -36.91
N GLY A 705 -44.31 3.51 -37.78
CA GLY A 705 -44.38 3.68 -39.25
C GLY A 705 -45.79 3.52 -39.79
#